data_AF-A0A0N1LJ20-F1
#
_entry.id   AF-A0A0N1LJ20-F1
#
_cell.length_a   1.000
_cell.length_b   1.000
_cell.length_c   1.000
_cell.angle_alpha   90.00
_cell.angle_beta   90.00
_cell.angle_gamma   90.00
#
_symmetry.space_group_name_H-M   'P 1'
#
loop_
_entity.id
_entity.type
_entity.pdbx_description
1 polymer ?
#
loop_
_entity_poly.entity_id
_entity_poly.type
_entity_poly.pdbx_seq_one_letter_code
_entity_poly.pdbx_strand_id
1 'polypeptide(L)'
;MTNMKLRLLTATTLASLAGAANAQTPLPAAELRGAGATAVGPITAVLLNCIGQPNTDADGNATTLPTGLWFYGTNSGERLTVPAGVYSPTSPTPTAPARNCGTQEIQPDFEGKYIGIGSGGGRTWWRTFAGTLDNTTGSRINPFTLTSASTGVPPTNTLPLWTNLQFAFSEAPVSNSDITAYVATAQGANTGTTAAPIYARAGAPIAIPLFVLPVAFAYLPTYGYNASNTPLAFAVKTPVKATISGVSITVGGLRLSREAYCRIWNGDITNWNHPLLQRLNGGSATNAGTSLRDTNDNATRWTEEGAPIRLVGRLETSGTTNAFTRHLAAACVGIVRTDVTAAEVAAGRGAGTVLTNRYLQAADALPYNTASGVDLRAFGATNYRTDNTGAVAGTTNTISGAFYDRVNDVIVGTEVAGLFMVADGSSGVAEAVAQEGTSLRASTNANGTGFLLNGKLGYVSADFVTPSPTLVNGATTPLHSAALAAFNSTTSYLIPNATNANKAFSTVRPPQSLSNGNFSTVEDRSSSLGGTLQRARAQDWASAVYPAATTGLANPTAGYPVTATSFFLTYTCFSTPAKRIAVAEALGVAIGRVTKTSTNSAIAANTFVGTGATALGIYAQQNLTIIPAAWRTAYNETFLKRSTQVSNGVTLGGLNLWIQSAQPTSPATVASVLANPTCTAGAGA
;
A
#
# COMPACT_ATOMS: atom_id res chain seq x y z
N MET A 1 -5.27 -44.79 25.60
CA MET A 1 -6.32 -44.07 24.83
C MET A 1 -6.51 -42.67 25.42
N THR A 2 -5.55 -41.78 25.23
CA THR A 2 -5.51 -40.46 25.90
C THR A 2 -4.72 -39.45 25.07
N ASN A 3 -4.98 -39.37 23.76
CA ASN A 3 -4.32 -38.38 22.89
C ASN A 3 -5.12 -38.07 21.60
N MET A 4 -6.43 -37.87 21.72
CA MET A 4 -7.28 -37.47 20.58
C MET A 4 -8.16 -36.24 20.85
N LYS A 5 -8.24 -35.77 22.11
CA LYS A 5 -9.04 -34.59 22.50
C LYS A 5 -8.34 -33.23 22.34
N LEU A 6 -7.00 -33.19 22.17
CA LEU A 6 -6.25 -31.93 22.08
C LEU A 6 -6.10 -31.36 20.66
N ARG A 7 -6.42 -32.14 19.61
CA ARG A 7 -6.35 -31.68 18.20
C ARG A 7 -7.69 -31.23 17.61
N LEU A 8 -8.79 -31.34 18.36
CA LEU A 8 -10.10 -30.86 17.94
C LEU A 8 -10.44 -29.44 18.44
N LEU A 9 -9.62 -28.85 19.33
CA LEU A 9 -9.88 -27.51 19.90
C LEU A 9 -9.22 -26.34 19.14
N THR A 10 -8.48 -26.58 18.06
CA THR A 10 -7.85 -25.53 17.23
C THR A 10 -8.63 -25.21 15.95
N ALA A 11 -9.85 -25.73 15.77
CA ALA A 11 -10.67 -25.53 14.57
C ALA A 11 -12.01 -24.81 14.79
N THR A 12 -12.36 -24.40 16.03
CA THR A 12 -13.71 -23.90 16.36
C THR A 12 -13.74 -22.53 17.06
N THR A 13 -13.04 -21.53 16.52
CA THR A 13 -13.22 -20.12 16.96
C THR A 13 -13.36 -19.09 15.84
N LEU A 14 -13.56 -19.50 14.58
CA LEU A 14 -13.97 -18.58 13.49
C LEU A 14 -15.49 -18.44 13.32
N ALA A 15 -16.29 -19.15 14.11
CA ALA A 15 -17.74 -18.97 14.16
C ALA A 15 -18.11 -17.90 15.20
N SER A 16 -17.85 -16.63 14.91
CA SER A 16 -18.38 -15.52 15.72
C SER A 16 -19.17 -14.54 14.85
N LEU A 17 -20.48 -14.54 15.11
CA LEU A 17 -21.50 -13.54 14.72
C LEU A 17 -21.86 -13.49 13.23
N ALA A 18 -22.38 -14.60 12.70
CA ALA A 18 -23.31 -14.54 11.58
C ALA A 18 -24.66 -14.03 12.13
N GLY A 19 -24.93 -12.73 11.99
CA GLY A 19 -26.33 -12.28 11.95
C GLY A 19 -27.03 -13.02 10.80
N ALA A 20 -28.33 -13.27 10.91
CA ALA A 20 -29.10 -13.97 9.88
C ALA A 20 -28.74 -13.43 8.48
N ALA A 21 -28.12 -14.27 7.66
CA ALA A 21 -27.66 -13.89 6.34
C ALA A 21 -28.86 -13.77 5.41
N ASN A 22 -29.45 -12.57 5.35
CA ASN A 22 -30.42 -12.26 4.31
C ASN A 22 -29.68 -12.05 2.99
N ALA A 23 -30.33 -12.40 1.86
CA ALA A 23 -29.83 -12.03 0.54
C ALA A 23 -29.51 -10.54 0.54
N GLN A 24 -28.38 -10.15 -0.05
CA GLN A 24 -28.24 -8.72 -0.29
C GLN A 24 -29.29 -8.30 -1.29
N THR A 25 -29.78 -7.10 -1.10
CA THR A 25 -30.65 -6.48 -2.07
C THR A 25 -29.80 -5.83 -3.16
N PRO A 26 -30.23 -5.86 -4.43
CA PRO A 26 -29.68 -4.99 -5.47
C PRO A 26 -29.61 -3.53 -4.98
N LEU A 27 -28.41 -2.96 -4.99
CA LEU A 27 -28.22 -1.57 -4.62
C LEU A 27 -28.72 -0.64 -5.74
N PRO A 28 -29.11 0.61 -5.42
CA PRO A 28 -29.30 1.61 -6.45
C PRO A 28 -28.00 1.85 -7.21
N ALA A 29 -28.12 2.16 -8.50
CA ALA A 29 -26.97 2.47 -9.34
C ALA A 29 -26.07 3.54 -8.71
N ALA A 30 -24.78 3.22 -8.56
CA ALA A 30 -23.81 4.09 -7.94
C ALA A 30 -22.43 3.94 -8.56
N GLU A 31 -21.83 5.07 -8.90
CA GLU A 31 -20.42 5.14 -9.24
C GLU A 31 -19.63 5.67 -8.02
N LEU A 32 -18.68 4.88 -7.54
CA LEU A 32 -17.73 5.28 -6.52
C LEU A 32 -16.41 5.68 -7.15
N ARG A 33 -15.97 6.90 -6.85
CA ARG A 33 -14.69 7.45 -7.26
C ARG A 33 -13.78 7.57 -6.06
N GLY A 34 -12.60 6.97 -6.14
CA GLY A 34 -11.56 7.15 -5.14
C GLY A 34 -10.22 7.51 -5.75
N ALA A 35 -9.37 8.12 -4.92
CA ALA A 35 -7.99 8.41 -5.32
C ALA A 35 -7.02 8.34 -4.14
N GLY A 36 -5.72 8.38 -4.42
CA GLY A 36 -4.69 8.58 -3.39
C GLY A 36 -3.54 7.60 -3.51
N ALA A 37 -3.29 6.85 -2.45
CA ALA A 37 -2.19 5.90 -2.39
C ALA A 37 -2.08 4.94 -3.59
N THR A 38 -0.94 4.97 -4.25
CA THR A 38 -0.63 4.02 -5.34
C THR A 38 -0.33 2.61 -4.83
N ALA A 39 0.06 2.47 -3.56
CA ALA A 39 0.50 1.21 -2.96
C ALA A 39 -0.61 0.19 -2.76
N VAL A 40 -1.87 0.63 -2.76
CA VAL A 40 -3.05 -0.24 -2.71
C VAL A 40 -3.93 -0.07 -3.94
N GLY A 41 -3.43 0.62 -4.96
CA GLY A 41 -4.17 0.93 -6.17
C GLY A 41 -4.69 -0.32 -6.88
N PRO A 42 -3.81 -1.29 -7.21
CA PRO A 42 -4.21 -2.53 -7.84
C PRO A 42 -5.26 -3.30 -7.04
N ILE A 43 -5.04 -3.51 -5.73
CA ILE A 43 -5.97 -4.28 -4.91
C ILE A 43 -7.30 -3.56 -4.67
N THR A 44 -7.30 -2.23 -4.66
CA THR A 44 -8.52 -1.42 -4.58
C THR A 44 -9.36 -1.61 -5.84
N ALA A 45 -8.74 -1.58 -7.02
CA ALA A 45 -9.42 -1.87 -8.28
C ALA A 45 -10.00 -3.30 -8.29
N VAL A 46 -9.22 -4.30 -7.87
CA VAL A 46 -9.70 -5.69 -7.77
C VAL A 46 -10.89 -5.82 -6.82
N LEU A 47 -10.86 -5.15 -5.65
CA LEU A 47 -11.96 -5.12 -4.71
C LEU A 47 -13.23 -4.53 -5.35
N LEU A 48 -13.12 -3.33 -5.92
CA LEU A 48 -14.25 -2.61 -6.51
C LEU A 48 -14.89 -3.39 -7.66
N ASN A 49 -14.07 -3.94 -8.55
CA ASN A 49 -14.54 -4.74 -9.68
C ASN A 49 -15.16 -6.08 -9.24
N CYS A 50 -14.81 -6.59 -8.05
CA CYS A 50 -15.47 -7.77 -7.50
C CYS A 50 -16.85 -7.44 -6.90
N ILE A 51 -17.05 -6.20 -6.45
CA ILE A 51 -18.34 -5.76 -5.94
C ILE A 51 -19.33 -5.65 -7.09
N GLY A 52 -18.98 -4.89 -8.13
CA GLY A 52 -19.79 -4.76 -9.34
C GLY A 52 -18.90 -4.44 -10.53
N GLN A 53 -19.38 -4.81 -11.72
CA GLN A 53 -18.72 -4.45 -12.96
C GLN A 53 -19.44 -3.26 -13.62
N PRO A 54 -18.74 -2.41 -14.38
CA PRO A 54 -19.40 -1.40 -15.18
C PRO A 54 -20.37 -2.06 -16.17
N ASN A 55 -21.66 -1.70 -16.14
CA ASN A 55 -22.66 -2.13 -17.13
C ASN A 55 -22.45 -1.47 -18.51
N THR A 56 -21.46 -0.60 -18.63
CA THR A 56 -21.09 0.11 -19.85
C THR A 56 -19.58 0.05 -20.06
N ASP A 57 -19.12 -0.11 -21.31
CA ASP A 57 -17.70 0.00 -21.63
C ASP A 57 -17.14 1.40 -21.31
N ALA A 58 -15.83 1.58 -21.53
CA ALA A 58 -15.17 2.88 -21.40
C ALA A 58 -15.72 3.95 -22.37
N ASP A 59 -16.64 3.61 -23.26
CA ASP A 59 -17.29 4.49 -24.24
C ASP A 59 -18.78 4.74 -23.91
N GLY A 60 -19.27 4.24 -22.77
CA GLY A 60 -20.65 4.43 -22.33
C GLY A 60 -21.66 3.54 -23.05
N ASN A 61 -21.21 2.57 -23.86
CA ASN A 61 -22.10 1.63 -24.53
C ASN A 61 -22.46 0.50 -23.56
N ALA A 62 -23.75 0.19 -23.45
CA ALA A 62 -24.21 -0.99 -22.75
C ALA A 62 -23.59 -2.23 -23.41
N THR A 63 -22.64 -2.87 -22.72
CA THR A 63 -22.04 -4.10 -23.24
C THR A 63 -22.90 -5.28 -22.81
N THR A 64 -23.32 -6.09 -23.78
CA THR A 64 -23.61 -7.50 -23.50
C THR A 64 -22.26 -8.11 -23.16
N LEU A 65 -21.95 -8.30 -21.87
CA LEU A 65 -20.66 -8.78 -21.33
C LEU A 65 -19.81 -9.55 -22.37
N PRO A 66 -18.63 -9.03 -22.74
CA PRO A 66 -17.43 -9.70 -22.25
C PRO A 66 -16.21 -8.77 -22.02
N THR A 67 -15.39 -9.11 -21.01
CA THR A 67 -13.96 -8.76 -20.89
C THR A 67 -13.57 -7.27 -21.02
N GLY A 68 -13.17 -6.63 -19.92
CA GLY A 68 -12.05 -5.67 -19.99
C GLY A 68 -12.22 -4.27 -19.40
N LEU A 69 -12.66 -4.14 -18.14
CA LEU A 69 -12.45 -2.88 -17.37
C LEU A 69 -11.72 -3.13 -16.04
N TRP A 70 -10.75 -4.05 -16.06
CA TRP A 70 -9.87 -4.30 -14.93
C TRP A 70 -8.77 -3.26 -14.86
N PHE A 71 -9.13 -1.98 -14.69
CA PHE A 71 -8.18 -0.89 -14.77
C PHE A 71 -7.98 -0.17 -13.44
N TYR A 72 -6.72 0.06 -13.12
CA TYR A 72 -6.27 1.00 -12.12
C TYR A 72 -5.72 2.25 -12.83
N GLY A 73 -6.22 3.43 -12.45
CA GLY A 73 -5.75 4.69 -13.00
C GLY A 73 -4.47 5.17 -12.31
N THR A 74 -3.57 5.78 -13.07
CA THR A 74 -2.33 6.37 -12.54
C THR A 74 -2.36 7.88 -12.70
N ASN A 75 -1.49 8.56 -11.96
CA ASN A 75 -1.30 10.01 -12.05
C ASN A 75 -0.65 10.48 -13.36
N SER A 76 0.02 9.59 -14.11
CA SER A 76 0.46 9.87 -15.48
C SER A 76 -0.67 9.81 -16.51
N GLY A 77 -1.91 9.50 -16.08
CA GLY A 77 -3.04 9.36 -16.99
C GLY A 77 -3.13 8.01 -17.69
N GLU A 78 -2.28 7.04 -17.31
CA GLU A 78 -2.38 5.68 -17.83
C GLU A 78 -3.43 4.86 -17.08
N ARG A 79 -3.99 3.87 -17.79
CA ARG A 79 -4.76 2.76 -17.22
C ARG A 79 -3.88 1.52 -17.17
N LEU A 80 -3.68 0.97 -15.99
CA LEU A 80 -2.96 -0.30 -15.82
C LEU A 80 -3.96 -1.43 -15.65
N THR A 81 -3.80 -2.49 -16.44
CA THR A 81 -4.59 -3.70 -16.31
C THR A 81 -4.23 -4.43 -15.02
N VAL A 82 -5.23 -4.76 -14.20
CA VAL A 82 -5.08 -5.58 -13.01
C VAL A 82 -5.68 -6.96 -13.27
N PRO A 83 -5.05 -8.07 -12.82
CA PRO A 83 -5.66 -9.38 -12.93
C PRO A 83 -6.97 -9.47 -12.14
N ALA A 84 -7.91 -10.27 -12.63
CA ALA A 84 -9.12 -10.57 -11.87
C ALA A 84 -8.78 -11.27 -10.54
N GLY A 85 -9.48 -10.89 -9.47
CA GLY A 85 -9.39 -11.59 -8.19
C GLY A 85 -10.05 -12.97 -8.29
N VAL A 86 -9.31 -14.05 -8.06
CA VAL A 86 -9.84 -15.42 -8.11
C VAL A 86 -9.63 -16.10 -6.77
N TYR A 87 -10.71 -16.36 -6.06
CA TYR A 87 -10.70 -17.22 -4.87
C TYR A 87 -11.03 -18.66 -5.26
N SER A 88 -10.05 -19.56 -5.14
CA SER A 88 -10.22 -20.98 -5.46
C SER A 88 -9.81 -21.85 -4.26
N PRO A 89 -10.75 -22.21 -3.37
CA PRO A 89 -10.45 -23.13 -2.28
C PRO A 89 -10.18 -24.53 -2.82
N THR A 90 -9.26 -25.26 -2.19
CA THR A 90 -8.92 -26.66 -2.54
C THR A 90 -10.12 -27.62 -2.57
N SER A 91 -11.18 -27.34 -1.81
CA SER A 91 -12.44 -28.09 -1.85
C SER A 91 -13.61 -27.12 -1.73
N PRO A 92 -14.15 -26.62 -2.85
CA PRO A 92 -15.31 -25.73 -2.85
C PRO A 92 -16.54 -26.40 -2.23
N THR A 93 -17.30 -25.65 -1.43
CA THR A 93 -18.57 -26.10 -0.85
C THR A 93 -19.65 -25.03 -1.08
N PRO A 94 -20.95 -25.34 -0.93
CA PRO A 94 -22.00 -24.31 -1.05
C PRO A 94 -21.81 -23.11 -0.11
N THR A 95 -21.21 -23.32 1.06
CA THR A 95 -20.92 -22.25 2.05
C THR A 95 -19.55 -21.61 1.85
N ALA A 96 -18.69 -22.20 1.03
CA ALA A 96 -17.39 -21.65 0.66
C ALA A 96 -17.11 -21.91 -0.84
N PRO A 97 -17.90 -21.30 -1.75
CA PRO A 97 -17.74 -21.53 -3.17
C PRO A 97 -16.47 -20.88 -3.70
N ALA A 98 -15.96 -21.39 -4.82
CA ALA A 98 -14.99 -20.66 -5.62
C ALA A 98 -15.64 -19.37 -6.14
N ARG A 99 -14.83 -18.31 -6.30
CA ARG A 99 -15.29 -17.04 -6.85
C ARG A 99 -14.27 -16.47 -7.82
N ASN A 100 -14.73 -16.10 -9.01
CA ASN A 100 -13.95 -15.38 -9.99
C ASN A 100 -14.57 -14.00 -10.20
N CYS A 101 -13.95 -12.95 -9.66
CA CYS A 101 -14.43 -11.58 -9.82
C CYS A 101 -14.46 -11.17 -11.31
N GLY A 102 -13.67 -11.84 -12.16
CA GLY A 102 -13.66 -11.72 -13.62
C GLY A 102 -15.03 -11.91 -14.28
N THR A 103 -15.85 -12.79 -13.71
CA THR A 103 -17.12 -13.24 -14.31
C THR A 103 -18.28 -13.23 -13.32
N GLN A 104 -18.04 -12.81 -12.08
CA GLN A 104 -19.03 -12.84 -10.99
C GLN A 104 -18.92 -11.56 -10.17
N GLU A 105 -20.06 -10.90 -9.98
CA GLU A 105 -20.20 -9.73 -9.12
C GLU A 105 -20.92 -10.06 -7.81
N ILE A 106 -20.91 -9.10 -6.89
CA ILE A 106 -21.65 -9.16 -5.62
C ILE A 106 -22.94 -8.33 -5.73
N GLN A 107 -22.86 -7.18 -6.38
CA GLN A 107 -23.92 -6.20 -6.58
C GLN A 107 -23.99 -5.81 -8.06
N PRO A 108 -25.18 -5.94 -8.69
CA PRO A 108 -25.42 -5.30 -9.97
C PRO A 108 -25.44 -3.78 -9.79
N ASP A 109 -25.19 -3.04 -10.87
CA ASP A 109 -25.27 -1.57 -10.91
C ASP A 109 -24.30 -0.82 -9.97
N PHE A 110 -23.25 -1.50 -9.49
CA PHE A 110 -22.15 -0.87 -8.78
C PHE A 110 -20.96 -0.69 -9.72
N GLU A 111 -20.47 0.54 -9.83
CA GLU A 111 -19.24 0.85 -10.54
C GLU A 111 -18.25 1.50 -9.57
N GLY A 112 -17.00 1.02 -9.54
CA GLY A 112 -15.96 1.60 -8.71
C GLY A 112 -14.70 1.90 -9.52
N LYS A 113 -14.17 3.11 -9.37
CA LYS A 113 -12.96 3.58 -10.05
C LYS A 113 -11.96 4.12 -9.05
N TYR A 114 -10.68 3.83 -9.28
CA TYR A 114 -9.60 4.28 -8.42
C TYR A 114 -8.41 4.83 -9.21
N ILE A 115 -7.92 6.01 -8.82
CA ILE A 115 -6.73 6.64 -9.41
C ILE A 115 -5.66 6.81 -8.34
N GLY A 116 -4.49 6.22 -8.53
CA GLY A 116 -3.35 6.46 -7.66
C GLY A 116 -2.66 7.77 -8.00
N ILE A 117 -2.74 8.72 -7.09
CA ILE A 117 -2.17 10.07 -7.19
C ILE A 117 -1.20 10.40 -6.03
N GLY A 118 -0.75 9.37 -5.33
CA GLY A 118 -0.01 9.49 -4.09
C GLY A 118 -0.91 9.79 -2.88
N SER A 119 -0.46 9.34 -1.71
CA SER A 119 -1.19 9.44 -0.44
C SER A 119 -1.42 10.91 -0.02
N GLY A 120 -0.49 11.80 -0.35
CA GLY A 120 -0.65 13.24 -0.16
C GLY A 120 -1.77 13.85 -1.02
N GLY A 121 -1.90 13.41 -2.27
CA GLY A 121 -3.00 13.78 -3.15
C GLY A 121 -4.34 13.31 -2.58
N GLY A 122 -4.43 12.05 -2.16
CA GLY A 122 -5.64 11.46 -1.55
C GLY A 122 -6.09 12.21 -0.28
N ARG A 123 -5.18 12.47 0.67
CA ARG A 123 -5.50 13.26 1.88
C ARG A 123 -5.94 14.69 1.55
N THR A 124 -5.32 15.32 0.55
CA THR A 124 -5.68 16.68 0.13
C THR A 124 -7.12 16.71 -0.36
N TRP A 125 -7.49 15.81 -1.26
CA TRP A 125 -8.87 15.68 -1.74
C TRP A 125 -9.86 15.43 -0.61
N TRP A 126 -9.53 14.49 0.29
CA TRP A 126 -10.39 14.13 1.40
C TRP A 126 -10.66 15.29 2.37
N ARG A 127 -9.65 16.11 2.67
CA ARG A 127 -9.81 17.24 3.62
C ARG A 127 -10.39 18.51 3.02
N THR A 128 -10.30 18.71 1.70
CA THR A 128 -10.83 19.91 1.04
C THR A 128 -12.18 19.70 0.37
N PHE A 129 -12.62 18.45 0.19
CA PHE A 129 -13.77 18.07 -0.65
C PHE A 129 -13.71 18.68 -2.06
N ALA A 130 -12.50 19.06 -2.51
CA ALA A 130 -12.32 19.91 -3.66
C ALA A 130 -11.05 19.55 -4.40
N GLY A 131 -11.18 19.56 -5.72
CA GLY A 131 -10.12 19.37 -6.69
C GLY A 131 -10.75 19.09 -8.04
N THR A 132 -9.90 19.00 -9.04
CA THR A 132 -10.29 18.55 -10.37
C THR A 132 -9.28 17.49 -10.82
N LEU A 133 -9.76 16.34 -11.25
CA LEU A 133 -9.01 15.45 -12.14
C LEU A 133 -9.63 15.64 -13.53
N ASP A 134 -8.86 16.25 -14.42
CA ASP A 134 -9.28 16.60 -15.78
C ASP A 134 -8.40 15.88 -16.82
N ASN A 135 -8.54 16.25 -18.09
CA ASN A 135 -7.82 15.65 -19.22
C ASN A 135 -6.71 16.57 -19.77
N THR A 136 -6.39 17.68 -19.11
CA THR A 136 -5.41 18.64 -19.60
C THR A 136 -4.00 18.17 -19.31
N THR A 137 -3.05 18.58 -20.15
CA THR A 137 -1.62 18.32 -19.94
C THR A 137 -1.19 18.92 -18.60
N GLY A 138 -0.98 18.04 -17.62
CA GLY A 138 -0.72 18.40 -16.23
C GLY A 138 -0.74 17.18 -15.31
N SER A 139 -0.35 17.36 -14.05
CA SER A 139 -0.05 16.28 -13.10
C SER A 139 -1.27 15.52 -12.52
N ARG A 140 -2.49 15.75 -13.03
CA ARG A 140 -3.75 15.24 -12.47
C ARG A 140 -4.73 14.81 -13.56
N ILE A 141 -4.28 13.85 -14.35
CA ILE A 141 -5.07 13.31 -15.46
C ILE A 141 -6.10 12.31 -14.91
N ASN A 142 -7.35 12.45 -15.31
CA ASN A 142 -8.36 11.42 -15.17
C ASN A 142 -8.18 10.41 -16.32
N PRO A 143 -7.64 9.20 -16.06
CA PRO A 143 -7.45 8.22 -17.11
C PRO A 143 -8.77 7.60 -17.55
N PHE A 144 -9.86 7.71 -16.80
CA PHE A 144 -11.17 7.08 -17.08
C PHE A 144 -12.05 7.89 -18.04
N THR A 145 -11.45 8.72 -18.89
CA THR A 145 -12.17 9.48 -19.92
C THR A 145 -12.58 8.59 -21.10
N LEU A 146 -13.75 8.89 -21.69
CA LEU A 146 -14.23 8.23 -22.90
C LEU A 146 -13.26 8.55 -24.04
N THR A 147 -12.55 7.56 -24.56
CA THR A 147 -11.78 7.70 -25.80
C THR A 147 -12.44 6.83 -26.85
N SER A 148 -13.40 7.41 -27.57
CA SER A 148 -13.86 6.85 -28.84
C SER A 148 -12.71 6.89 -29.85
N ALA A 149 -11.81 5.92 -29.77
CA ALA A 149 -10.75 5.74 -30.75
C ALA A 149 -11.25 5.12 -32.06
N SER A 150 -12.55 4.81 -32.19
CA SER A 150 -13.10 4.03 -33.30
C SER A 150 -13.82 4.80 -34.40
N THR A 151 -14.02 6.13 -34.32
CA THR A 151 -14.87 6.84 -35.31
C THR A 151 -14.23 8.02 -36.05
N GLY A 152 -12.95 8.34 -35.84
CA GLY A 152 -12.29 9.43 -36.59
C GLY A 152 -12.91 10.82 -36.36
N VAL A 153 -13.77 10.96 -35.34
CA VAL A 153 -14.31 12.25 -34.88
C VAL A 153 -13.34 12.80 -33.84
N PRO A 154 -12.82 14.04 -33.99
CA PRO A 154 -12.02 14.68 -32.95
C PRO A 154 -12.84 14.72 -31.66
N PRO A 155 -12.28 14.34 -30.49
CA PRO A 155 -13.02 14.35 -29.24
C PRO A 155 -13.54 15.77 -29.01
N THR A 156 -14.87 15.92 -28.98
CA THR A 156 -15.48 17.16 -28.50
C THR A 156 -15.11 17.30 -27.03
N ASN A 157 -14.60 18.48 -26.67
CA ASN A 157 -13.78 18.74 -25.49
C ASN A 157 -14.54 18.76 -24.15
N THR A 158 -15.55 17.91 -23.98
CA THR A 158 -16.39 17.80 -22.78
C THR A 158 -16.32 16.38 -22.22
N LEU A 159 -15.13 15.99 -21.74
CA LEU A 159 -14.92 14.75 -21.00
C LEU A 159 -15.37 14.93 -19.52
N PRO A 160 -15.84 13.87 -18.83
CA PRO A 160 -16.37 14.00 -17.47
C PRO A 160 -15.26 14.32 -16.46
N LEU A 161 -15.26 15.56 -15.97
CA LEU A 161 -14.39 16.00 -14.87
C LEU A 161 -14.79 15.29 -13.57
N TRP A 162 -13.79 14.75 -12.85
CA TRP A 162 -14.03 14.34 -11.47
C TRP A 162 -13.81 15.54 -10.56
N THR A 163 -14.92 16.07 -10.04
CA THR A 163 -14.94 17.19 -9.10
C THR A 163 -15.14 16.73 -7.65
N ASN A 164 -15.53 15.47 -7.43
CA ASN A 164 -15.81 14.90 -6.12
C ASN A 164 -15.28 13.46 -6.03
N LEU A 165 -14.78 13.07 -4.86
CA LEU A 165 -14.36 11.71 -4.51
C LEU A 165 -15.09 11.25 -3.26
N GLN A 166 -15.54 9.99 -3.24
CA GLN A 166 -16.25 9.40 -2.11
C GLN A 166 -15.31 8.80 -1.07
N PHE A 167 -14.09 8.44 -1.48
CA PHE A 167 -13.07 7.93 -0.58
C PHE A 167 -11.67 8.22 -1.10
N ALA A 168 -10.69 8.10 -0.21
CA ALA A 168 -9.29 8.12 -0.57
C ALA A 168 -8.51 7.06 0.22
N PHE A 169 -7.30 6.77 -0.24
CA PHE A 169 -6.34 5.98 0.53
C PHE A 169 -5.06 6.76 0.82
N SER A 170 -4.46 6.48 1.97
CA SER A 170 -3.17 7.04 2.37
C SER A 170 -2.44 6.12 3.33
N GLU A 171 -1.19 5.74 3.08
CA GLU A 171 -0.37 5.02 4.07
C GLU A 171 0.27 5.96 5.10
N ALA A 172 0.29 7.27 4.79
CA ALA A 172 0.64 8.28 5.74
C ALA A 172 -0.58 8.61 6.62
N PRO A 173 -0.47 8.51 7.96
CA PRO A 173 -1.54 8.90 8.87
C PRO A 173 -2.10 10.30 8.60
N VAL A 174 -3.37 10.53 8.94
CA VAL A 174 -3.92 11.88 8.99
C VAL A 174 -3.25 12.66 10.12
N SER A 175 -2.79 13.87 9.82
CA SER A 175 -2.16 14.77 10.77
C SER A 175 -3.16 15.73 11.40
N ASN A 176 -2.74 16.48 12.42
CA ASN A 176 -3.57 17.54 12.99
C ASN A 176 -3.91 18.64 11.97
N SER A 177 -2.98 18.99 11.09
CA SER A 177 -3.25 19.96 10.03
C SER A 177 -4.25 19.43 9.00
N ASP A 178 -4.28 18.12 8.73
CA ASP A 178 -5.31 17.51 7.90
C ASP A 178 -6.69 17.64 8.52
N ILE A 179 -6.82 17.36 9.83
CA ILE A 179 -8.10 17.51 10.54
C ILE A 179 -8.53 18.97 10.65
N THR A 180 -7.62 19.89 10.96
CA THR A 180 -7.94 21.32 10.98
C THR A 180 -8.47 21.79 9.62
N ALA A 181 -7.84 21.37 8.51
CA ALA A 181 -8.31 21.70 7.15
C ALA A 181 -9.66 21.05 6.81
N TYR A 182 -9.86 19.79 7.19
CA TYR A 182 -11.14 19.08 7.05
C TYR A 182 -12.24 19.84 7.78
N VAL A 183 -12.03 20.14 9.06
CA VAL A 183 -13.00 20.83 9.92
C VAL A 183 -13.33 22.20 9.34
N ALA A 184 -12.33 22.99 8.94
CA ALA A 184 -12.53 24.32 8.35
C ALA A 184 -13.40 24.27 7.08
N THR A 185 -13.26 23.23 6.26
CA THR A 185 -14.03 23.10 5.02
C THR A 185 -15.40 22.47 5.26
N ALA A 186 -15.50 21.50 6.17
CA ALA A 186 -16.71 20.74 6.46
C ALA A 186 -17.77 21.58 7.20
N GLN A 187 -17.34 22.57 7.97
CA GLN A 187 -18.22 23.52 8.66
C GLN A 187 -18.91 24.50 7.69
N GLY A 188 -18.35 24.73 6.50
CA GLY A 188 -18.74 25.87 5.66
C GLY A 188 -18.45 27.22 6.34
N ALA A 189 -18.51 28.33 5.62
CA ALA A 189 -18.24 29.67 6.14
C ALA A 189 -19.34 30.21 7.10
N ASN A 190 -19.86 29.40 8.04
CA ASN A 190 -20.80 29.84 9.06
C ASN A 190 -20.07 30.29 10.33
N THR A 191 -19.48 31.48 10.27
CA THR A 191 -18.75 32.15 11.37
C THR A 191 -19.69 32.84 12.38
N GLY A 192 -20.74 32.14 12.85
CA GLY A 192 -21.86 32.82 13.52
C GLY A 192 -22.21 32.43 14.95
N THR A 193 -22.06 31.17 15.37
CA THR A 193 -22.63 30.73 16.66
C THR A 193 -21.74 29.71 17.39
N THR A 194 -21.64 29.87 18.70
CA THR A 194 -20.84 29.11 19.67
C THR A 194 -21.34 27.68 19.94
N ALA A 195 -22.18 27.13 19.07
CA ALA A 195 -22.61 25.72 19.16
C ALA A 195 -21.59 24.81 18.47
N ALA A 196 -21.43 23.58 19.00
CA ALA A 196 -20.49 22.57 18.51
C ALA A 196 -20.40 22.51 16.97
N PRO A 197 -19.20 22.29 16.40
CA PRO A 197 -18.99 22.41 14.96
C PRO A 197 -19.90 21.45 14.20
N ILE A 198 -20.92 21.99 13.55
CA ILE A 198 -21.81 21.24 12.67
C ILE A 198 -20.99 20.94 11.41
N TYR A 199 -20.60 19.68 11.22
CA TYR A 199 -19.97 19.19 9.99
C TYR A 199 -21.01 19.12 8.85
N ALA A 200 -21.61 20.26 8.51
CA ALA A 200 -22.83 20.34 7.72
C ALA A 200 -22.69 19.71 6.33
N ARG A 201 -21.48 19.68 5.76
CA ARG A 201 -21.21 19.17 4.40
C ARG A 201 -20.83 17.71 4.29
N ALA A 202 -20.10 17.13 5.25
CA ALA A 202 -19.54 15.78 5.10
C ALA A 202 -19.59 14.94 6.39
N GLY A 203 -20.12 15.50 7.48
CA GLY A 203 -20.12 14.81 8.76
C GLY A 203 -18.70 14.61 9.33
N ALA A 204 -18.60 13.73 10.33
CA ALA A 204 -17.33 13.46 10.99
C ALA A 204 -16.33 12.79 10.02
N PRO A 205 -15.03 13.12 10.09
CA PRO A 205 -14.01 12.48 9.27
C PRO A 205 -13.82 11.01 9.67
N ILE A 206 -13.76 10.10 8.69
CA ILE A 206 -13.35 8.71 8.90
C ILE A 206 -11.94 8.54 8.32
N ALA A 207 -10.98 8.12 9.14
CA ALA A 207 -9.62 7.76 8.72
C ALA A 207 -9.18 6.49 9.45
N ILE A 208 -9.27 5.34 8.78
CA ILE A 208 -9.12 4.03 9.44
C ILE A 208 -8.16 3.12 8.66
N PRO A 209 -7.24 2.37 9.29
CA PRO A 209 -6.39 1.44 8.57
C PRO A 209 -7.23 0.32 7.94
N LEU A 210 -7.18 0.11 6.63
CA LEU A 210 -7.94 -0.96 5.99
C LEU A 210 -7.02 -2.10 5.58
N PHE A 211 -6.09 -1.82 4.67
CA PHE A 211 -5.10 -2.80 4.24
C PHE A 211 -3.87 -2.72 5.13
N VAL A 212 -3.31 -3.87 5.47
CA VAL A 212 -1.97 -4.00 6.05
C VAL A 212 -1.06 -4.46 4.92
N LEU A 213 -0.08 -3.63 4.60
CA LEU A 213 0.84 -3.87 3.49
C LEU A 213 2.29 -3.90 3.97
N PRO A 214 3.05 -4.95 3.64
CA PRO A 214 4.49 -4.93 3.79
C PRO A 214 5.12 -4.12 2.65
N VAL A 215 6.15 -3.32 2.98
CA VAL A 215 6.95 -2.58 1.99
C VAL A 215 8.14 -3.47 1.60
N ALA A 216 8.09 -3.98 0.38
CA ALA A 216 9.15 -4.80 -0.19
C ALA A 216 10.37 -3.94 -0.51
N PHE A 217 11.56 -4.46 -0.19
CA PHE A 217 12.80 -4.01 -0.82
C PHE A 217 12.95 -4.79 -2.12
N ALA A 218 12.52 -4.16 -3.21
CA ALA A 218 12.40 -4.78 -4.52
C ALA A 218 13.70 -4.63 -5.30
N TYR A 219 14.09 -5.70 -5.97
CA TYR A 219 15.27 -5.74 -6.82
C TYR A 219 14.99 -6.63 -8.04
N LEU A 220 15.72 -6.37 -9.11
CA LEU A 220 15.76 -7.27 -10.26
C LEU A 220 16.78 -8.39 -9.97
N PRO A 221 16.42 -9.68 -10.13
CA PRO A 221 17.36 -10.79 -9.93
C PRO A 221 18.58 -10.73 -10.83
N THR A 222 18.39 -10.21 -12.05
CA THR A 222 19.45 -9.93 -13.02
C THR A 222 20.10 -8.59 -12.70
N TYR A 223 21.35 -8.60 -12.28
CA TYR A 223 22.13 -7.38 -11.99
C TYR A 223 22.91 -6.85 -13.21
N GLY A 224 22.70 -7.40 -14.39
CA GLY A 224 23.26 -6.84 -15.60
C GLY A 224 23.41 -7.83 -16.73
N TYR A 225 24.13 -7.42 -17.75
CA TYR A 225 24.46 -8.17 -18.93
C TYR A 225 25.95 -8.05 -19.21
N ASN A 226 26.59 -9.16 -19.54
CA ASN A 226 27.99 -9.14 -19.99
C ASN A 226 28.10 -8.65 -21.44
N ALA A 227 29.34 -8.53 -21.94
CA ALA A 227 29.61 -8.07 -23.32
C ALA A 227 28.97 -8.95 -24.42
N SER A 228 28.61 -10.20 -24.11
CA SER A 228 27.90 -11.12 -25.01
C SER A 228 26.38 -11.08 -24.85
N ASN A 229 25.85 -10.06 -24.16
CA ASN A 229 24.43 -9.92 -23.84
C ASN A 229 23.85 -11.10 -23.05
N THR A 230 24.68 -11.80 -22.27
CA THR A 230 24.22 -12.86 -21.35
C THR A 230 23.81 -12.23 -20.03
N PRO A 231 22.62 -12.54 -19.48
CA PRO A 231 22.18 -12.02 -18.20
C PRO A 231 23.09 -12.51 -17.07
N LEU A 232 23.36 -11.61 -16.13
CA LEU A 232 24.13 -11.84 -14.92
C LEU A 232 23.16 -11.77 -13.73
N ALA A 233 22.93 -12.88 -13.04
CA ALA A 233 21.98 -12.96 -11.95
C ALA A 233 22.68 -13.04 -10.59
N PHE A 234 22.05 -12.48 -9.55
CA PHE A 234 22.55 -12.63 -8.19
C PHE A 234 22.53 -14.10 -7.79
N ALA A 235 23.70 -14.64 -7.42
CA ALA A 235 23.86 -16.01 -6.96
C ALA A 235 23.33 -16.21 -5.51
N VAL A 236 22.01 -16.06 -5.34
CA VAL A 236 21.34 -16.23 -4.04
C VAL A 236 21.31 -17.71 -3.66
N LYS A 237 22.09 -18.11 -2.65
CA LYS A 237 22.21 -19.51 -2.26
C LYS A 237 20.98 -20.13 -1.61
N THR A 238 20.22 -19.33 -0.87
CA THR A 238 19.02 -19.82 -0.17
C THR A 238 17.81 -19.01 -0.64
N PRO A 239 17.39 -19.21 -1.91
CA PRO A 239 16.23 -18.52 -2.43
C PRO A 239 15.01 -18.89 -1.60
N VAL A 240 14.17 -17.90 -1.33
CA VAL A 240 12.90 -18.12 -0.65
C VAL A 240 11.89 -18.55 -1.70
N LYS A 241 11.16 -19.63 -1.39
CA LYS A 241 10.06 -20.13 -2.20
C LYS A 241 8.74 -19.82 -1.51
N ALA A 242 7.74 -19.43 -2.27
CA ALA A 242 6.34 -19.37 -1.82
C ALA A 242 5.53 -20.44 -2.56
N THR A 243 4.46 -20.91 -1.94
CA THR A 243 3.48 -21.78 -2.60
C THR A 243 2.20 -21.00 -2.83
N ILE A 244 1.83 -20.81 -4.10
CA ILE A 244 0.55 -20.21 -4.50
C ILE A 244 -0.26 -21.24 -5.26
N SER A 245 -1.50 -21.48 -4.82
CA SER A 245 -2.41 -22.43 -5.47
C SER A 245 -1.78 -23.82 -5.69
N GLY A 246 -0.95 -24.26 -4.74
CA GLY A 246 -0.22 -25.54 -4.81
C GLY A 246 1.08 -25.51 -5.63
N VAL A 247 1.43 -24.41 -6.30
CA VAL A 247 2.64 -24.27 -7.11
C VAL A 247 3.74 -23.56 -6.30
N SER A 248 4.92 -24.17 -6.21
CA SER A 248 6.09 -23.56 -5.58
C SER A 248 6.80 -22.63 -6.57
N ILE A 249 6.90 -21.34 -6.24
CA ILE A 249 7.58 -20.31 -7.02
C ILE A 249 8.67 -19.65 -6.20
N THR A 250 9.79 -19.30 -6.84
CA THR A 250 10.85 -18.52 -6.20
C THR A 250 10.41 -17.06 -6.15
N VAL A 251 10.49 -16.45 -4.97
CA VAL A 251 9.96 -15.09 -4.73
C VAL A 251 11.05 -14.07 -4.33
N GLY A 252 12.30 -14.51 -4.35
CA GLY A 252 13.45 -13.73 -3.90
C GLY A 252 14.36 -14.54 -2.99
N GLY A 253 14.96 -13.87 -2.01
CA GLY A 253 15.83 -14.52 -1.02
C GLY A 253 17.20 -13.89 -0.85
N LEU A 254 17.47 -12.76 -1.51
CA LEU A 254 18.57 -11.89 -1.10
C LEU A 254 18.34 -11.51 0.37
N ARG A 255 19.25 -11.89 1.25
CA ARG A 255 19.16 -11.68 2.69
C ARG A 255 19.78 -10.35 3.07
N LEU A 256 19.00 -9.54 3.79
CA LEU A 256 19.47 -8.29 4.39
C LEU A 256 19.24 -8.35 5.90
N SER A 257 20.31 -8.24 6.68
CA SER A 257 20.20 -7.97 8.11
C SER A 257 19.73 -6.53 8.34
N ARG A 258 19.32 -6.24 9.57
CA ARG A 258 19.02 -4.86 10.01
C ARG A 258 20.13 -3.88 9.68
N GLU A 259 21.36 -4.26 10.03
CA GLU A 259 22.53 -3.45 9.72
C GLU A 259 22.70 -3.23 8.21
N ALA A 260 22.57 -4.29 7.42
CA ALA A 260 22.81 -4.22 5.98
C ALA A 260 21.82 -3.27 5.29
N TYR A 261 20.51 -3.41 5.51
CA TYR A 261 19.57 -2.49 4.86
C TYR A 261 19.69 -1.07 5.42
N CYS A 262 19.94 -0.90 6.72
CA CYS A 262 20.15 0.43 7.27
C CYS A 262 21.35 1.12 6.64
N ARG A 263 22.47 0.41 6.43
CA ARG A 263 23.66 0.97 5.77
C ARG A 263 23.43 1.22 4.28
N ILE A 264 22.71 0.36 3.56
CA ILE A 264 22.37 0.59 2.15
C ILE A 264 21.54 1.88 2.00
N TRP A 265 20.43 1.99 2.74
CA TRP A 265 19.53 3.14 2.59
C TRP A 265 20.14 4.44 3.11
N ASN A 266 21.09 4.39 4.05
CA ASN A 266 21.87 5.56 4.47
C ASN A 266 23.03 5.91 3.51
N GLY A 267 23.19 5.18 2.40
CA GLY A 267 24.26 5.40 1.43
C GLY A 267 25.65 4.96 1.91
N ASP A 268 25.71 4.17 2.98
CA ASP A 268 26.96 3.69 3.55
C ASP A 268 27.52 2.50 2.76
N ILE A 269 26.64 1.55 2.39
CA ILE A 269 26.94 0.45 1.48
C ILE A 269 26.39 0.81 0.11
N THR A 270 27.27 0.96 -0.87
CA THR A 270 26.94 1.45 -2.22
C THR A 270 27.20 0.41 -3.32
N ASN A 271 27.60 -0.81 -2.97
CA ASN A 271 27.91 -1.86 -3.94
C ASN A 271 27.52 -3.25 -3.43
N TRP A 272 26.98 -4.09 -4.32
CA TRP A 272 26.56 -5.46 -4.01
C TRP A 272 27.73 -6.39 -3.67
N ASN A 273 28.96 -6.08 -4.08
CA ASN A 273 30.15 -6.84 -3.70
C ASN A 273 30.63 -6.59 -2.25
N HIS A 274 29.94 -5.73 -1.49
CA HIS A 274 30.32 -5.38 -0.12
C HIS A 274 30.41 -6.62 0.81
N PRO A 275 31.45 -6.75 1.66
CA PRO A 275 31.70 -7.96 2.48
C PRO A 275 30.51 -8.41 3.34
N LEU A 276 29.81 -7.49 3.99
CA LEU A 276 28.59 -7.79 4.76
C LEU A 276 27.52 -8.48 3.90
N LEU A 277 27.29 -7.99 2.67
CA LEU A 277 26.26 -8.53 1.77
C LEU A 277 26.67 -9.90 1.23
N GLN A 278 27.95 -10.08 0.92
CA GLN A 278 28.50 -11.38 0.57
C GLN A 278 28.23 -12.40 1.68
N ARG A 279 28.60 -12.07 2.94
CA ARG A 279 28.39 -12.97 4.07
C ARG A 279 26.93 -13.39 4.25
N LEU A 280 26.02 -12.42 4.27
CA LEU A 280 24.59 -12.68 4.51
C LEU A 280 23.99 -13.62 3.47
N ASN A 281 24.55 -13.63 2.26
CA ASN A 281 24.07 -14.40 1.12
C ASN A 281 24.91 -15.65 0.85
N GLY A 282 25.66 -16.10 1.86
CA GLY A 282 26.36 -17.36 1.86
C GLY A 282 27.82 -17.29 1.41
N GLY A 283 28.36 -16.08 1.28
CA GLY A 283 29.78 -15.78 1.09
C GLY A 283 30.61 -15.88 2.36
N SER A 284 31.90 -16.14 2.20
CA SER A 284 32.90 -15.78 3.21
C SER A 284 33.84 -14.74 2.61
N ALA A 285 34.29 -13.78 3.41
CA ALA A 285 35.38 -12.87 3.04
C ALA A 285 36.68 -13.62 2.65
N THR A 286 36.80 -14.90 3.04
CA THR A 286 37.97 -15.75 2.80
C THR A 286 37.76 -16.85 1.75
N ASN A 287 36.54 -17.09 1.24
CA ASN A 287 36.26 -18.17 0.28
C ASN A 287 35.75 -17.60 -1.06
N ALA A 288 36.63 -17.53 -2.04
CA ALA A 288 36.40 -17.06 -3.41
C ALA A 288 35.29 -17.79 -4.19
N GLY A 289 34.71 -18.88 -3.67
CA GLY A 289 33.66 -19.68 -4.31
C GLY A 289 32.22 -19.38 -3.88
N THR A 290 31.95 -18.29 -3.16
CA THR A 290 30.67 -18.10 -2.46
C THR A 290 30.07 -16.69 -2.58
N SER A 291 30.38 -16.00 -3.66
CA SER A 291 29.94 -14.63 -3.89
C SER A 291 28.48 -14.51 -4.35
N LEU A 292 27.87 -13.31 -4.21
CA LEU A 292 26.65 -12.92 -4.93
C LEU A 292 26.85 -12.82 -6.46
N ARG A 293 28.10 -12.88 -6.92
CA ARG A 293 28.49 -12.86 -8.33
C ARG A 293 27.89 -14.04 -9.12
N ASP A 294 27.42 -13.76 -10.33
CA ASP A 294 27.08 -14.78 -11.31
C ASP A 294 28.33 -15.58 -11.78
N THR A 295 28.15 -16.80 -12.28
CA THR A 295 29.23 -17.59 -12.85
C THR A 295 29.69 -17.07 -14.22
N ASN A 296 28.82 -16.37 -14.95
CA ASN A 296 29.09 -15.73 -16.25
C ASN A 296 29.76 -14.36 -16.12
N ASP A 297 30.03 -13.94 -14.88
CA ASP A 297 30.69 -12.68 -14.57
C ASP A 297 32.15 -12.90 -14.18
N ASN A 298 33.00 -11.96 -14.57
CA ASN A 298 34.43 -12.02 -14.35
C ASN A 298 34.77 -11.78 -12.86
N ALA A 299 35.59 -12.65 -12.28
CA ALA A 299 35.97 -12.58 -10.87
C ALA A 299 36.70 -11.29 -10.48
N THR A 300 37.63 -10.84 -11.32
CA THR A 300 38.40 -9.61 -11.14
C THR A 300 37.47 -8.41 -11.20
N ARG A 301 36.65 -8.32 -12.25
CA ARG A 301 35.64 -7.25 -12.41
C ARG A 301 34.67 -7.17 -11.23
N TRP A 302 34.15 -8.30 -10.76
CA TRP A 302 33.28 -8.31 -9.60
C TRP A 302 33.98 -7.83 -8.31
N THR A 303 35.24 -8.18 -8.12
CA THR A 303 36.01 -7.78 -6.95
C THR A 303 36.33 -6.29 -6.97
N GLU A 304 36.70 -5.76 -8.13
CA GLU A 304 37.10 -4.35 -8.30
C GLU A 304 35.89 -3.41 -8.41
N GLU A 305 34.89 -3.77 -9.21
CA GLU A 305 33.77 -2.91 -9.57
C GLU A 305 32.43 -3.40 -9.02
N GLY A 306 32.24 -4.71 -8.85
CA GLY A 306 31.01 -5.30 -8.32
C GLY A 306 29.76 -4.95 -9.13
N ALA A 307 28.65 -4.66 -8.44
CA ALA A 307 27.45 -4.09 -9.05
C ALA A 307 27.01 -2.89 -8.18
N PRO A 308 27.10 -1.65 -8.69
CA PRO A 308 26.74 -0.47 -7.92
C PRO A 308 25.26 -0.47 -7.51
N ILE A 309 25.00 -0.23 -6.23
CA ILE A 309 23.65 -0.13 -5.67
C ILE A 309 23.12 1.27 -5.99
N ARG A 310 22.06 1.32 -6.79
CA ARG A 310 21.30 2.56 -7.06
C ARG A 310 19.95 2.47 -6.37
N LEU A 311 19.59 3.50 -5.63
CA LEU A 311 18.34 3.49 -4.90
C LEU A 311 17.24 4.03 -5.79
N VAL A 312 16.05 3.45 -5.72
CA VAL A 312 14.87 3.95 -6.44
C VAL A 312 13.83 4.36 -5.41
N GLY A 313 13.41 5.62 -5.51
CA GLY A 313 12.54 6.28 -4.56
C GLY A 313 11.31 6.88 -5.22
N ARG A 314 10.41 7.40 -4.39
CA ARG A 314 9.17 8.02 -4.87
C ARG A 314 9.36 9.50 -5.13
N LEU A 315 8.91 9.95 -6.30
CA LEU A 315 8.95 11.34 -6.71
C LEU A 315 7.86 12.17 -6.02
N GLU A 316 6.72 11.60 -5.67
CA GLU A 316 5.56 12.30 -5.14
C GLU A 316 5.43 12.19 -3.62
N THR A 317 4.52 12.99 -3.03
CA THR A 317 4.13 12.85 -1.62
C THR A 317 3.45 11.49 -1.39
N SER A 318 4.23 10.55 -0.84
CA SER A 318 3.94 9.12 -0.81
C SER A 318 3.88 8.58 0.62
N GLY A 319 2.78 7.89 0.93
CA GLY A 319 2.65 7.15 2.18
C GLY A 319 3.55 5.92 2.24
N THR A 320 3.95 5.34 1.10
CA THR A 320 4.97 4.29 1.08
C THR A 320 6.31 4.84 1.55
N THR A 321 6.65 6.08 1.16
CA THR A 321 7.81 6.79 1.71
C THR A 321 7.64 7.03 3.21
N ASN A 322 6.43 7.38 3.69
CA ASN A 322 6.16 7.51 5.13
C ASN A 322 6.45 6.21 5.89
N ALA A 323 5.90 5.09 5.40
CA ALA A 323 6.11 3.77 5.99
C ALA A 323 7.59 3.39 6.03
N PHE A 324 8.28 3.56 4.90
CA PHE A 324 9.70 3.27 4.75
C PHE A 324 10.57 4.11 5.70
N THR A 325 10.41 5.43 5.68
CA THR A 325 11.21 6.37 6.49
C THR A 325 10.89 6.26 7.97
N ARG A 326 9.62 6.01 8.33
CA ARG A 326 9.20 5.70 9.72
C ARG A 326 9.94 4.47 10.24
N HIS A 327 10.03 3.42 9.44
CA HIS A 327 10.76 2.22 9.82
C HIS A 327 12.25 2.52 9.99
N LEU A 328 12.90 3.17 9.02
CA LEU A 328 14.32 3.48 9.14
C LEU A 328 14.63 4.40 10.32
N ALA A 329 13.76 5.37 10.61
CA ALA A 329 13.88 6.23 11.78
C ALA A 329 13.81 5.45 13.10
N ALA A 330 12.95 4.43 13.17
CA ALA A 330 12.84 3.59 14.35
C ALA A 330 13.96 2.54 14.45
N ALA A 331 14.37 2.00 13.30
CA ALA A 331 15.15 0.76 13.22
C ALA A 331 16.65 0.97 13.06
N CYS A 332 17.08 2.10 12.51
CA CYS A 332 18.48 2.36 12.18
C CYS A 332 19.21 3.18 13.25
N VAL A 333 18.57 3.47 14.38
CA VAL A 333 19.20 4.13 15.52
C VAL A 333 20.13 3.16 16.25
N GLY A 334 21.36 3.62 16.55
CA GLY A 334 22.32 2.85 17.33
C GLY A 334 22.93 1.64 16.61
N ILE A 335 22.75 1.52 15.29
CA ILE A 335 23.36 0.44 14.51
C ILE A 335 24.88 0.59 14.53
N VAL A 336 25.57 -0.46 14.96
CA VAL A 336 27.04 -0.52 14.96
C VAL A 336 27.51 -1.20 13.67
N ARG A 337 28.49 -0.61 13.00
CA ARG A 337 29.07 -1.18 11.76
C ARG A 337 29.90 -2.41 12.07
N THR A 338 29.60 -3.48 11.35
CA THR A 338 30.42 -4.69 11.22
C THR A 338 30.95 -4.77 9.78
N ASP A 339 32.09 -5.43 9.57
CA ASP A 339 32.65 -5.69 8.22
C ASP A 339 32.67 -4.47 7.30
N VAL A 340 33.69 -3.64 7.51
CA VAL A 340 33.90 -2.40 6.76
C VAL A 340 34.96 -2.60 5.69
N THR A 341 34.81 -1.85 4.60
CA THR A 341 35.79 -1.74 3.52
C THR A 341 36.92 -0.77 3.90
N ALA A 342 38.06 -0.86 3.22
CA ALA A 342 39.15 0.11 3.39
C ALA A 342 38.70 1.56 3.10
N ALA A 343 37.84 1.75 2.09
CA ALA A 343 37.26 3.04 1.76
C ALA A 343 36.36 3.60 2.88
N GLU A 344 35.61 2.75 3.58
CA GLU A 344 34.82 3.15 4.74
C GLU A 344 35.71 3.57 5.91
N VAL A 345 36.77 2.82 6.21
CA VAL A 345 37.75 3.18 7.24
C VAL A 345 38.40 4.53 6.94
N ALA A 346 38.83 4.75 5.70
CA ALA A 346 39.41 6.02 5.25
C ALA A 346 38.43 7.20 5.39
N ALA A 347 37.13 6.95 5.25
CA ALA A 347 36.06 7.93 5.47
C ALA A 347 35.63 8.06 6.95
N GLY A 348 36.37 7.49 7.90
CA GLY A 348 36.07 7.52 9.33
C GLY A 348 34.94 6.60 9.78
N ARG A 349 34.49 5.68 8.91
CA ARG A 349 33.37 4.74 9.14
C ARG A 349 33.89 3.33 9.48
N GLY A 350 34.79 3.24 10.45
CA GLY A 350 35.42 1.98 10.86
C GLY A 350 34.47 0.98 11.54
N ALA A 351 34.89 -0.27 11.67
CA ALA A 351 34.16 -1.27 12.45
C ALA A 351 34.03 -0.82 13.91
N GLY A 352 32.88 -1.09 14.53
CA GLY A 352 32.58 -0.64 15.90
C GLY A 352 32.06 0.81 16.00
N THR A 353 32.02 1.57 14.90
CA THR A 353 31.41 2.90 14.87
C THR A 353 29.89 2.84 14.69
N VAL A 354 29.16 3.81 15.24
CA VAL A 354 27.70 3.93 15.09
C VAL A 354 27.34 4.55 13.73
N LEU A 355 26.37 3.96 13.04
CA LEU A 355 25.77 4.49 11.82
C LEU A 355 25.10 5.83 12.07
N THR A 356 25.45 6.83 11.27
CA THR A 356 24.71 8.10 11.25
C THR A 356 23.41 7.88 10.52
N ASN A 357 22.30 7.78 11.27
CA ASN A 357 20.98 7.61 10.68
C ASN A 357 20.51 8.94 10.07
N ARG A 358 20.35 8.97 8.75
CA ARG A 358 19.81 10.09 7.98
C ARG A 358 18.30 10.18 8.03
N TYR A 359 17.63 9.10 8.44
CA TYR A 359 16.17 9.04 8.57
C TYR A 359 15.79 9.30 10.02
N LEU A 360 15.34 10.52 10.32
CA LEU A 360 15.08 10.92 11.72
C LEU A 360 13.60 10.86 12.10
N GLN A 361 12.73 10.79 11.10
CA GLN A 361 11.29 10.82 11.30
C GLN A 361 10.55 10.16 10.13
N ALA A 362 9.27 9.87 10.36
CA ALA A 362 8.36 9.52 9.29
C ALA A 362 8.13 10.74 8.37
N ALA A 363 8.28 10.54 7.07
CA ALA A 363 8.18 11.60 6.07
C ALA A 363 7.53 11.08 4.78
N ASP A 364 6.70 11.91 4.17
CA ASP A 364 5.99 11.53 2.94
C ASP A 364 6.83 11.76 1.68
N ALA A 365 7.97 12.45 1.82
CA ALA A 365 8.90 12.75 0.75
C ALA A 365 10.33 12.39 1.18
N LEU A 366 11.16 12.04 0.20
CA LEU A 366 12.57 11.73 0.45
C LEU A 366 13.36 12.99 0.85
N PRO A 367 14.47 12.84 1.59
CA PRO A 367 15.35 13.95 1.95
C PRO A 367 15.91 14.63 0.69
N TYR A 368 15.43 15.84 0.45
CA TYR A 368 15.87 16.72 -0.62
C TYR A 368 16.36 18.03 -0.05
N ASN A 369 17.50 18.50 -0.53
CA ASN A 369 18.03 19.81 -0.17
C ASN A 369 17.70 20.79 -1.31
N THR A 370 16.92 21.83 -1.02
CA THR A 370 16.60 22.90 -2.00
C THR A 370 17.84 23.62 -2.53
N ALA A 371 18.96 23.59 -1.80
CA ALA A 371 20.25 24.12 -2.25
C ALA A 371 20.94 23.28 -3.34
N SER A 372 20.44 22.07 -3.65
CA SER A 372 21.01 21.21 -4.69
C SER A 372 20.64 21.63 -6.12
N GLY A 373 19.72 22.59 -6.29
CA GLY A 373 19.35 23.13 -7.60
C GLY A 373 18.52 22.19 -8.49
N VAL A 374 18.11 21.00 -8.02
CA VAL A 374 17.28 20.06 -8.80
C VAL A 374 15.81 20.43 -8.66
N ASP A 375 15.23 21.10 -9.66
CA ASP A 375 13.78 21.37 -9.65
C ASP A 375 12.98 20.12 -9.98
N LEU A 376 12.61 19.36 -8.96
CA LEU A 376 11.84 18.14 -9.11
C LEU A 376 10.41 18.36 -9.64
N ARG A 377 9.90 19.61 -9.64
CA ARG A 377 8.59 19.95 -10.24
C ARG A 377 8.69 20.07 -11.76
N ALA A 378 9.87 20.37 -12.29
CA ALA A 378 10.11 20.40 -13.73
C ALA A 378 9.93 19.01 -14.38
N PHE A 379 9.94 17.95 -13.58
CA PHE A 379 9.77 16.56 -14.02
C PHE A 379 8.32 16.05 -13.88
N GLY A 380 7.34 16.97 -13.86
CA GLY A 380 5.93 16.64 -14.11
C GLY A 380 5.05 16.35 -12.88
N ALA A 381 5.60 16.23 -11.68
CA ALA A 381 4.82 16.01 -10.46
C ALA A 381 4.53 17.32 -9.71
N THR A 382 3.35 17.93 -9.91
CA THR A 382 2.93 19.10 -9.11
C THR A 382 2.64 18.75 -7.64
N ASN A 383 2.64 17.46 -7.30
CA ASN A 383 2.50 16.95 -5.93
C ASN A 383 3.84 16.73 -5.21
N TYR A 384 4.97 17.07 -5.84
CA TYR A 384 6.24 17.14 -5.11
C TYR A 384 6.23 18.37 -4.21
N ARG A 385 6.24 18.15 -2.90
CA ARG A 385 6.38 19.24 -1.91
C ARG A 385 7.81 19.75 -1.95
N THR A 386 8.02 20.87 -2.65
CA THR A 386 9.24 21.68 -2.50
C THR A 386 9.15 22.61 -1.29
N ASP A 387 8.00 22.70 -0.62
CA ASP A 387 7.82 23.54 0.56
C ASP A 387 8.46 22.87 1.79
N ASN A 388 9.59 23.43 2.24
CA ASN A 388 10.33 23.13 3.46
C ASN A 388 9.50 23.17 4.78
N THR A 389 8.17 23.26 4.71
CA THR A 389 7.26 23.31 5.86
C THR A 389 6.70 21.93 6.24
N GLY A 390 6.95 20.90 5.43
CA GLY A 390 6.65 19.49 5.75
C GLY A 390 7.87 18.73 6.26
N ALA A 391 7.63 17.68 7.04
CA ALA A 391 8.66 16.74 7.48
C ALA A 391 9.29 16.01 6.27
N VAL A 392 10.48 16.43 5.83
CA VAL A 392 11.37 15.63 4.99
C VAL A 392 12.12 14.62 5.85
N ALA A 393 12.48 13.47 5.29
CA ALA A 393 13.00 12.36 6.10
C ALA A 393 14.40 12.60 6.71
N GLY A 394 15.11 13.67 6.30
CA GLY A 394 16.47 13.96 6.72
C GLY A 394 16.95 15.35 6.28
N THR A 395 18.19 15.69 6.63
CA THR A 395 18.80 17.02 6.41
C THR A 395 19.85 17.04 5.31
N THR A 396 20.18 15.90 4.72
CA THR A 396 21.23 15.73 3.70
C THR A 396 20.62 15.36 2.35
N ASN A 397 21.20 15.83 1.24
CA ASN A 397 20.73 15.43 -0.09
C ASN A 397 20.95 13.92 -0.30
N THR A 398 19.87 13.20 -0.58
CA THR A 398 19.92 11.76 -0.87
C THR A 398 19.52 11.43 -2.30
N ILE A 399 19.24 12.44 -3.13
CA ILE A 399 18.77 12.28 -4.52
C ILE A 399 19.94 12.49 -5.47
N SER A 400 20.09 11.62 -6.47
CA SER A 400 21.18 11.66 -7.46
C SER A 400 20.98 12.73 -8.54
N GLY A 401 19.75 13.23 -8.69
CA GLY A 401 19.32 14.09 -9.79
C GLY A 401 18.77 13.32 -11.00
N ALA A 402 18.71 11.98 -10.93
CA ALA A 402 18.05 11.17 -11.94
C ALA A 402 16.57 10.93 -11.61
N PHE A 403 15.74 10.81 -12.64
CA PHE A 403 14.36 10.37 -12.53
C PHE A 403 13.99 9.39 -13.63
N TYR A 404 12.96 8.59 -13.38
CA TYR A 404 12.37 7.70 -14.38
C TYR A 404 11.16 8.38 -15.01
N ASP A 405 11.26 8.67 -16.31
CA ASP A 405 10.15 9.11 -17.13
C ASP A 405 9.41 7.88 -17.64
N ARG A 406 8.27 7.63 -17.00
CA ARG A 406 7.42 6.48 -17.28
C ARG A 406 6.73 6.55 -18.65
N VAL A 407 6.41 7.75 -19.11
CA VAL A 407 5.71 7.93 -20.40
C VAL A 407 6.61 7.55 -21.56
N ASN A 408 7.90 7.89 -21.45
CA ASN A 408 8.91 7.61 -22.46
C ASN A 408 9.76 6.37 -22.15
N ASP A 409 9.47 5.67 -21.05
CA ASP A 409 10.21 4.49 -20.56
C ASP A 409 11.74 4.71 -20.50
N VAL A 410 12.16 5.85 -19.97
CA VAL A 410 13.57 6.28 -19.99
C VAL A 410 14.02 6.87 -18.66
N ILE A 411 15.30 6.67 -18.34
CA ILE A 411 15.95 7.34 -17.21
C ILE A 411 16.59 8.62 -17.71
N VAL A 412 16.24 9.74 -17.07
CA VAL A 412 16.77 11.06 -17.38
C VAL A 412 17.65 11.54 -16.22
N GLY A 413 18.79 12.15 -16.54
CA GLY A 413 19.77 12.58 -15.55
C GLY A 413 20.86 11.53 -15.26
N THR A 414 21.62 11.73 -14.19
CA THR A 414 22.74 10.84 -13.82
C THR A 414 22.42 10.05 -12.56
N GLU A 415 22.46 8.72 -12.65
CA GLU A 415 22.35 7.85 -11.49
C GLU A 415 23.67 7.84 -10.70
N VAL A 416 23.58 7.82 -9.37
CA VAL A 416 24.75 7.79 -8.47
C VAL A 416 24.56 6.68 -7.45
N ALA A 417 25.60 5.88 -7.22
CA ALA A 417 25.55 4.78 -6.27
C ALA A 417 25.30 5.29 -4.83
N GLY A 418 24.42 4.61 -4.10
CA GLY A 418 24.00 5.01 -2.75
C GLY A 418 23.06 6.21 -2.67
N LEU A 419 22.67 6.79 -3.80
CA LEU A 419 21.67 7.86 -3.88
C LEU A 419 20.42 7.38 -4.61
N PHE A 420 19.31 8.08 -4.36
CA PHE A 420 18.01 7.82 -4.98
C PHE A 420 17.92 8.48 -6.35
N MET A 421 17.59 7.70 -7.37
CA MET A 421 16.75 8.21 -8.44
C MET A 421 15.29 8.19 -7.99
N VAL A 422 14.44 8.99 -8.61
CA VAL A 422 13.02 9.09 -8.23
C VAL A 422 12.09 8.70 -9.39
N ALA A 423 10.97 8.08 -9.06
CA ALA A 423 9.95 7.67 -10.02
C ALA A 423 8.56 7.93 -9.46
N ASP A 424 7.60 8.20 -10.34
CA ASP A 424 6.24 8.53 -9.93
C ASP A 424 5.40 7.27 -9.67
N GLY A 425 4.80 7.17 -8.49
CA GLY A 425 3.93 6.06 -8.12
C GLY A 425 4.67 4.76 -7.81
N SER A 426 3.91 3.77 -7.35
CA SER A 426 4.45 2.43 -7.07
C SER A 426 4.77 1.65 -8.33
N SER A 427 3.97 1.82 -9.39
CA SER A 427 4.27 1.28 -10.72
C SER A 427 5.54 1.88 -11.30
N GLY A 428 5.72 3.21 -11.26
CA GLY A 428 6.94 3.84 -11.77
C GLY A 428 8.19 3.43 -11.00
N VAL A 429 8.14 3.28 -9.67
CA VAL A 429 9.27 2.72 -8.91
C VAL A 429 9.56 1.28 -9.33
N ALA A 430 8.53 0.45 -9.49
CA ALA A 430 8.71 -0.94 -9.90
C ALA A 430 9.33 -1.02 -11.30
N GLU A 431 8.82 -0.25 -12.27
CA GLU A 431 9.38 -0.17 -13.62
C GLU A 431 10.81 0.36 -13.63
N ALA A 432 11.10 1.43 -12.88
CA ALA A 432 12.43 1.98 -12.78
C ALA A 432 13.45 0.96 -12.25
N VAL A 433 13.07 0.14 -11.24
CA VAL A 433 13.90 -0.97 -10.74
C VAL A 433 14.05 -2.06 -11.80
N ALA A 434 12.96 -2.40 -12.49
CA ALA A 434 12.93 -3.44 -13.52
C ALA A 434 13.67 -3.03 -14.80
N GLN A 435 13.87 -1.72 -15.05
CA GLN A 435 14.38 -1.24 -16.33
C GLN A 435 15.81 -1.74 -16.59
N GLU A 436 15.89 -2.65 -17.57
CA GLU A 436 17.10 -3.28 -18.10
C GLU A 436 17.74 -2.36 -19.18
N GLY A 437 19.02 -2.54 -19.49
CA GLY A 437 19.62 -1.98 -20.71
C GLY A 437 19.98 -0.47 -20.76
N THR A 438 19.51 0.38 -19.84
CA THR A 438 19.89 1.82 -19.79
C THR A 438 21.03 2.15 -18.83
N SER A 439 21.66 1.11 -18.28
CA SER A 439 22.32 1.18 -16.98
C SER A 439 23.85 1.18 -17.09
N LEU A 440 24.48 2.01 -16.25
CA LEU A 440 25.92 2.35 -16.21
C LEU A 440 26.85 1.33 -16.89
N ARG A 441 27.66 1.82 -17.83
CA ARG A 441 28.76 1.05 -18.41
C ARG A 441 29.84 0.83 -17.34
N ALA A 442 30.25 -0.42 -17.14
CA ALA A 442 31.42 -0.74 -16.31
C ALA A 442 32.66 -0.01 -16.83
N SER A 443 33.57 0.36 -15.93
CA SER A 443 34.80 1.10 -16.26
C SER A 443 35.78 0.20 -17.00
N THR A 444 36.48 0.73 -18.00
CA THR A 444 37.29 0.00 -19.00
C THR A 444 38.57 -0.66 -18.48
N ASN A 445 38.78 -0.77 -17.16
CA ASN A 445 40.09 -1.15 -16.60
C ASN A 445 40.40 -2.65 -16.63
N ALA A 446 39.47 -3.51 -17.04
CA ALA A 446 39.71 -4.93 -17.27
C ALA A 446 39.04 -5.43 -18.56
N ASN A 447 39.56 -5.07 -19.75
CA ASN A 447 39.13 -5.62 -21.06
C ASN A 447 37.60 -5.62 -21.34
N GLY A 448 36.81 -4.80 -20.64
CA GLY A 448 35.38 -5.00 -20.43
C GLY A 448 34.46 -3.93 -21.03
N THR A 449 34.79 -3.38 -22.20
CA THR A 449 33.81 -2.59 -22.97
C THR A 449 32.60 -3.47 -23.30
N GLY A 450 31.43 -3.19 -22.73
CA GLY A 450 30.18 -3.89 -23.08
C GLY A 450 29.35 -4.46 -21.93
N PHE A 451 29.76 -4.31 -20.66
CA PHE A 451 28.89 -4.65 -19.53
C PHE A 451 27.86 -3.54 -19.27
N LEU A 452 26.59 -3.93 -19.15
CA LEU A 452 25.49 -3.08 -18.70
C LEU A 452 25.05 -3.60 -17.34
N LEU A 453 25.31 -2.83 -16.28
CA LEU A 453 25.01 -3.28 -14.92
C LEU A 453 23.67 -2.73 -14.48
N ASN A 454 22.73 -3.57 -14.05
CA ASN A 454 21.58 -3.19 -13.24
C ASN A 454 21.86 -3.49 -11.76
N GLY A 455 21.64 -2.56 -10.85
CA GLY A 455 21.94 -2.78 -9.42
C GLY A 455 20.93 -2.11 -8.53
N LYS A 456 19.75 -1.83 -9.09
CA LYS A 456 18.74 -1.00 -8.48
C LYS A 456 18.06 -1.72 -7.33
N LEU A 457 17.79 -0.97 -6.27
CA LEU A 457 17.01 -1.40 -5.12
C LEU A 457 15.96 -0.34 -4.84
N GLY A 458 14.69 -0.71 -4.92
CA GLY A 458 13.56 0.18 -4.64
C GLY A 458 12.80 -0.23 -3.39
N TYR A 459 12.02 0.69 -2.83
CA TYR A 459 11.01 0.37 -1.82
C TYR A 459 9.61 0.53 -2.45
N VAL A 460 8.83 -0.55 -2.46
CA VAL A 460 7.52 -0.60 -3.11
C VAL A 460 6.57 -1.48 -2.29
N SER A 461 5.26 -1.33 -2.50
CA SER A 461 4.29 -2.25 -1.89
C SER A 461 4.49 -3.67 -2.42
N ALA A 462 4.23 -4.67 -1.57
CA ALA A 462 4.48 -6.06 -1.91
C ALA A 462 3.58 -6.64 -3.02
N ASP A 463 2.52 -5.94 -3.40
CA ASP A 463 1.70 -6.28 -4.58
C ASP A 463 2.43 -6.03 -5.91
N PHE A 464 3.59 -5.35 -5.91
CA PHE A 464 4.44 -5.14 -7.09
C PHE A 464 5.63 -6.12 -7.19
N VAL A 465 5.75 -7.07 -6.27
CA VAL A 465 6.82 -8.09 -6.29
C VAL A 465 6.23 -9.50 -6.33
N THR A 466 7.00 -10.43 -6.89
CA THR A 466 6.66 -11.86 -6.87
C THR A 466 6.37 -12.28 -5.42
N PRO A 467 5.30 -13.04 -5.16
CA PRO A 467 4.48 -13.79 -6.11
C PRO A 467 3.20 -13.09 -6.60
N SER A 468 3.04 -11.80 -6.35
CA SER A 468 1.85 -11.07 -6.78
C SER A 468 1.65 -11.18 -8.30
N PRO A 469 0.41 -11.42 -8.77
CA PRO A 469 0.12 -11.51 -10.20
C PRO A 469 0.04 -10.14 -10.88
N THR A 470 0.10 -9.03 -10.12
CA THR A 470 0.12 -7.68 -10.69
C THR A 470 1.45 -7.48 -11.41
N LEU A 471 1.47 -7.88 -12.67
CA LEU A 471 2.57 -7.59 -13.58
C LEU A 471 2.52 -6.10 -13.87
N VAL A 472 3.60 -5.44 -13.46
CA VAL A 472 3.99 -4.13 -13.96
C VAL A 472 3.89 -4.16 -15.49
N ASN A 473 3.17 -3.21 -16.09
CA ASN A 473 2.84 -3.24 -17.52
C ASN A 473 4.11 -3.46 -18.36
N GLY A 474 4.12 -4.50 -19.21
CA GLY A 474 5.24 -4.79 -20.12
C GLY A 474 6.53 -5.34 -19.51
N ALA A 475 6.66 -5.45 -18.17
CA ALA A 475 7.87 -6.02 -17.57
C ALA A 475 7.95 -7.54 -17.80
N THR A 476 8.92 -7.98 -18.59
CA THR A 476 9.16 -9.40 -18.92
C THR A 476 9.75 -10.20 -17.75
N THR A 477 10.44 -9.52 -16.82
CA THR A 477 11.06 -10.14 -15.65
C THR A 477 10.37 -9.65 -14.36
N PRO A 478 9.83 -10.56 -13.53
CA PRO A 478 9.13 -10.15 -12.32
C PRO A 478 10.13 -9.69 -11.24
N LEU A 479 9.79 -8.63 -10.51
CA LEU A 479 10.61 -8.13 -9.40
C LEU A 479 10.58 -9.11 -8.23
N HIS A 480 11.75 -9.36 -7.65
CA HIS A 480 11.87 -10.13 -6.41
C HIS A 480 11.96 -9.19 -5.21
N SER A 481 11.72 -9.75 -4.02
CA SER A 481 11.96 -9.03 -2.77
C SER A 481 13.12 -9.61 -1.97
N ALA A 482 13.90 -8.72 -1.36
CA ALA A 482 14.86 -9.09 -0.35
C ALA A 482 14.15 -9.63 0.90
N ALA A 483 14.67 -10.71 1.47
CA ALA A 483 14.22 -11.21 2.75
C ALA A 483 14.93 -10.45 3.87
N LEU A 484 14.17 -9.87 4.80
CA LEU A 484 14.70 -9.05 5.88
C LEU A 484 14.78 -9.85 7.17
N ALA A 485 15.86 -9.65 7.93
CA ALA A 485 15.99 -10.26 9.23
C ALA A 485 14.80 -9.88 10.13
N ALA A 486 14.20 -10.88 10.79
CA ALA A 486 13.19 -10.65 11.82
C ALA A 486 13.78 -9.82 12.97
N PHE A 487 12.92 -9.18 13.76
CA PHE A 487 13.35 -8.35 14.88
C PHE A 487 14.36 -9.08 15.78
N ASN A 488 15.52 -8.45 15.99
CA ASN A 488 16.66 -8.99 16.76
C ASN A 488 17.15 -10.39 16.32
N SER A 489 16.86 -10.83 15.10
CA SER A 489 17.33 -12.11 14.57
C SER A 489 18.54 -11.94 13.66
N THR A 490 19.46 -12.92 13.71
CA THR A 490 20.60 -13.05 12.79
C THR A 490 20.44 -14.19 11.80
N THR A 491 19.39 -15.02 11.97
CA THR A 491 19.22 -16.28 11.23
C THR A 491 17.83 -16.42 10.59
N SER A 492 16.81 -15.73 11.11
CA SER A 492 15.45 -15.75 10.57
C SER A 492 15.23 -14.58 9.62
N TYR A 493 14.94 -14.88 8.37
CA TYR A 493 14.65 -13.89 7.33
C TYR A 493 13.22 -14.07 6.83
N LEU A 494 12.52 -12.95 6.66
CA LEU A 494 11.11 -12.90 6.33
C LEU A 494 10.93 -12.16 5.01
N ILE A 495 10.04 -12.70 4.17
CA ILE A 495 9.59 -12.05 2.94
C ILE A 495 8.34 -11.19 3.22
N PRO A 496 8.10 -10.13 2.42
CA PRO A 496 6.95 -9.24 2.57
C PRO A 496 5.67 -9.91 2.03
N ASN A 497 5.05 -10.78 2.82
CA ASN A 497 3.78 -11.42 2.46
C ASN A 497 2.68 -11.15 3.49
N ALA A 498 1.44 -11.48 3.12
CA ALA A 498 0.25 -11.30 3.94
C ALA A 498 0.35 -11.93 5.34
N THR A 499 0.95 -13.11 5.45
CA THR A 499 1.12 -13.82 6.72
C THR A 499 2.07 -13.06 7.65
N ASN A 500 3.22 -12.63 7.13
CA ASN A 500 4.20 -11.89 7.92
C ASN A 500 3.72 -10.47 8.25
N ALA A 501 2.94 -9.83 7.37
CA ALA A 501 2.30 -8.54 7.62
C ALA A 501 1.23 -8.64 8.73
N ASN A 502 0.38 -9.68 8.69
CA ASN A 502 -0.58 -9.95 9.77
C ASN A 502 0.11 -10.18 11.11
N LYS A 503 1.22 -10.93 11.11
CA LYS A 503 1.99 -11.19 12.32
C LYS A 503 2.55 -9.89 12.91
N ALA A 504 3.02 -8.96 12.08
CA ALA A 504 3.47 -7.64 12.52
C ALA A 504 2.35 -6.79 13.13
N PHE A 505 1.13 -6.91 12.62
CA PHE A 505 -0.01 -6.16 13.11
C PHE A 505 -0.71 -6.80 14.32
N SER A 506 -0.53 -8.09 14.56
CA SER A 506 -1.39 -8.93 15.42
C SER A 506 -1.62 -8.44 16.87
N THR A 507 -0.68 -7.68 17.45
CA THR A 507 -0.79 -7.17 18.83
C THR A 507 -1.46 -5.80 18.92
N VAL A 508 -1.74 -5.15 17.79
CA VAL A 508 -2.31 -3.81 17.73
C VAL A 508 -3.82 -3.90 17.91
N ARG A 509 -4.37 -3.25 18.94
CA ARG A 509 -5.82 -3.19 19.22
C ARG A 509 -6.45 -1.91 18.65
N PRO A 510 -7.73 -1.91 18.22
CA PRO A 510 -8.42 -0.68 17.83
C PRO A 510 -8.63 0.26 19.04
N PRO A 511 -8.82 1.58 18.86
CA PRO A 511 -9.17 2.51 19.94
C PRO A 511 -10.45 2.08 20.68
N GLN A 512 -10.53 2.35 21.99
CA GLN A 512 -11.68 2.06 22.86
C GLN A 512 -12.26 0.66 22.61
N SER A 513 -11.40 -0.34 22.75
CA SER A 513 -11.74 -1.71 22.39
C SER A 513 -11.15 -2.74 23.34
N LEU A 514 -11.94 -3.75 23.63
CA LEU A 514 -11.45 -5.01 24.20
C LEU A 514 -10.60 -5.76 23.17
N SER A 515 -9.94 -6.84 23.59
CA SER A 515 -9.08 -7.66 22.71
C SER A 515 -9.82 -8.27 21.51
N ASN A 516 -11.13 -8.48 21.61
CA ASN A 516 -11.99 -8.97 20.53
C ASN A 516 -12.52 -7.86 19.61
N GLY A 517 -12.20 -6.59 19.90
CA GLY A 517 -12.66 -5.44 19.12
C GLY A 517 -14.00 -4.83 19.56
N ASN A 518 -14.68 -5.42 20.55
CA ASN A 518 -15.92 -4.84 21.07
C ASN A 518 -15.62 -3.50 21.75
N PHE A 519 -16.54 -2.56 21.60
CA PHE A 519 -16.44 -1.24 22.21
C PHE A 519 -16.25 -1.30 23.73
N SER A 520 -15.27 -0.55 24.23
CA SER A 520 -15.08 -0.28 25.66
C SER A 520 -14.49 1.10 25.88
N THR A 521 -15.06 1.85 26.82
CA THR A 521 -14.54 3.14 27.26
C THR A 521 -13.30 3.00 28.14
N VAL A 522 -12.96 1.79 28.59
CA VAL A 522 -11.72 1.52 29.32
C VAL A 522 -10.58 1.45 28.31
N GLU A 523 -9.81 2.53 28.22
CA GLU A 523 -8.66 2.66 27.33
C GLU A 523 -7.43 3.01 28.16
N ASP A 524 -6.41 2.16 28.08
CA ASP A 524 -5.16 2.27 28.84
C ASP A 524 -4.03 2.91 28.03
N ARG A 525 -4.24 3.11 26.72
CA ARG A 525 -3.24 3.68 25.82
C ARG A 525 -3.44 5.16 25.60
N SER A 526 -2.32 5.88 25.57
CA SER A 526 -2.29 7.32 25.33
C SER A 526 -2.41 7.65 23.84
N SER A 527 -3.11 8.74 23.55
CA SER A 527 -3.12 9.36 22.22
C SER A 527 -1.88 10.24 22.04
N SER A 528 -1.38 10.30 20.81
CA SER A 528 -0.35 11.28 20.40
C SER A 528 -0.85 12.74 20.53
N LEU A 529 -2.16 12.93 20.67
CA LEU A 529 -2.82 14.23 20.86
C LEU A 529 -3.07 14.57 22.33
N GLY A 530 -2.65 13.70 23.26
CA GLY A 530 -2.97 13.81 24.68
C GLY A 530 -4.29 13.12 25.07
N GLY A 531 -4.33 12.64 26.31
CA GLY A 531 -5.43 11.82 26.83
C GLY A 531 -5.37 10.36 26.32
N THR A 532 -6.48 9.65 26.42
CA THR A 532 -6.62 8.26 25.96
C THR A 532 -7.07 8.20 24.49
N LEU A 533 -6.80 7.10 23.81
CA LEU A 533 -7.33 6.87 22.44
C LEU A 533 -8.86 6.83 22.42
N GLN A 534 -9.47 7.40 21.37
CA GLN A 534 -10.92 7.49 21.21
C GLN A 534 -11.35 7.14 19.77
N ARG A 535 -12.39 6.30 19.61
CA ARG A 535 -12.95 5.99 18.28
C ARG A 535 -13.50 7.22 17.56
N ALA A 536 -13.94 8.23 18.32
CA ALA A 536 -14.47 9.48 17.79
C ALA A 536 -13.41 10.42 17.19
N ARG A 537 -12.12 10.18 17.42
CA ARG A 537 -11.03 10.99 16.86
C ARG A 537 -10.37 10.25 15.72
N ALA A 538 -10.46 10.78 14.51
CA ALA A 538 -9.90 10.16 13.31
C ALA A 538 -8.40 9.83 13.46
N GLN A 539 -7.61 10.71 14.09
CA GLN A 539 -6.17 10.50 14.30
C GLN A 539 -5.84 9.37 15.30
N ASP A 540 -6.76 9.04 16.21
CA ASP A 540 -6.50 8.02 17.24
C ASP A 540 -6.49 6.61 16.63
N TRP A 541 -7.18 6.40 15.51
CA TRP A 541 -7.08 5.15 14.75
C TRP A 541 -5.67 4.92 14.21
N ALA A 542 -4.95 5.98 13.81
CA ALA A 542 -3.55 5.89 13.44
C ALA A 542 -2.62 5.82 14.66
N SER A 543 -2.92 6.57 15.72
CA SER A 543 -2.13 6.54 16.97
C SER A 543 -2.18 5.15 17.63
N ALA A 544 -3.28 4.41 17.47
CA ALA A 544 -3.35 3.02 17.89
C ALA A 544 -2.34 2.11 17.17
N VAL A 545 -2.08 2.38 15.88
CA VAL A 545 -1.13 1.63 15.03
C VAL A 545 0.32 2.07 15.27
N TYR A 546 0.52 3.37 15.48
CA TYR A 546 1.82 4.00 15.70
C TYR A 546 1.84 4.77 17.04
N PRO A 547 1.82 4.06 18.19
CA PRO A 547 1.70 4.69 19.50
C PRO A 547 2.94 5.52 19.88
N ALA A 548 4.10 5.19 19.33
CA ALA A 548 5.31 6.00 19.42
C ALA A 548 6.13 5.90 18.13
N ALA A 549 7.15 6.75 18.00
CA ALA A 549 8.05 6.75 16.86
C ALA A 549 8.84 5.44 16.70
N THR A 550 9.03 4.67 17.78
CA THR A 550 9.90 3.48 17.83
C THR A 550 9.16 2.17 18.09
N THR A 551 7.82 2.17 18.15
CA THR A 551 7.00 1.01 18.53
C THR A 551 5.80 0.82 17.61
N GLY A 552 5.06 -0.28 17.82
CA GLY A 552 3.96 -0.67 16.93
C GLY A 552 4.49 -1.07 15.56
N LEU A 553 3.81 -0.64 14.49
CA LEU A 553 4.26 -0.92 13.13
C LEU A 553 5.47 -0.11 12.68
N ALA A 554 5.89 0.93 13.42
CA ALA A 554 7.13 1.63 13.11
C ALA A 554 8.35 0.69 13.25
N ASN A 555 8.30 -0.24 14.19
CA ASN A 555 9.35 -1.23 14.43
C ASN A 555 8.74 -2.48 15.05
N PRO A 556 8.07 -3.32 14.25
CA PRO A 556 7.33 -4.46 14.75
C PRO A 556 8.29 -5.51 15.33
N THR A 557 7.93 -6.05 16.50
CA THR A 557 8.72 -7.08 17.20
C THR A 557 8.48 -8.49 16.66
N ALA A 558 7.50 -8.64 15.76
CA ALA A 558 7.14 -9.89 15.11
C ALA A 558 6.75 -9.63 13.65
N GLY A 559 6.81 -10.65 12.79
CA GLY A 559 6.41 -10.50 11.39
C GLY A 559 7.42 -9.70 10.57
N TYR A 560 7.01 -9.25 9.37
CA TYR A 560 7.92 -8.58 8.44
C TYR A 560 8.30 -7.18 8.97
N PRO A 561 9.59 -6.80 8.98
CA PRO A 561 10.05 -5.57 9.67
C PRO A 561 9.46 -4.26 9.13
N VAL A 562 9.26 -4.16 7.82
CA VAL A 562 8.74 -2.93 7.18
C VAL A 562 7.29 -3.15 6.81
N THR A 563 6.40 -3.05 7.79
CA THR A 563 4.96 -3.24 7.61
C THR A 563 4.23 -1.96 7.96
N ALA A 564 3.25 -1.58 7.15
CA ALA A 564 2.41 -0.40 7.38
C ALA A 564 0.94 -0.70 7.09
N THR A 565 0.10 0.32 7.21
CA THR A 565 -1.30 0.27 6.83
C THR A 565 -1.66 1.34 5.83
N SER A 566 -2.53 1.02 4.88
CA SER A 566 -3.21 2.02 4.08
C SER A 566 -4.51 2.42 4.76
N PHE A 567 -4.63 3.70 5.09
CA PHE A 567 -5.80 4.27 5.72
C PHE A 567 -6.87 4.56 4.67
N PHE A 568 -8.04 3.98 4.85
CA PHE A 568 -9.26 4.36 4.14
C PHE A 568 -9.80 5.66 4.73
N LEU A 569 -9.90 6.67 3.88
CA LEU A 569 -10.35 8.01 4.23
C LEU A 569 -11.71 8.23 3.59
N THR A 570 -12.73 8.51 4.39
CA THR A 570 -14.08 8.76 3.88
C THR A 570 -14.86 9.65 4.85
N TYR A 571 -16.17 9.72 4.67
CA TYR A 571 -17.08 10.65 5.33
C TYR A 571 -18.22 9.89 6.01
N THR A 572 -18.87 10.50 7.01
CA THR A 572 -20.13 9.95 7.55
C THR A 572 -21.36 10.43 6.78
N CYS A 573 -21.24 11.48 5.97
CA CYS A 573 -22.35 12.06 5.19
C CYS A 573 -22.06 12.13 3.70
N PHE A 574 -23.06 11.74 2.90
CA PHE A 574 -23.01 11.70 1.45
C PHE A 574 -24.26 12.33 0.85
N SER A 575 -24.09 12.93 -0.32
CA SER A 575 -25.13 13.73 -0.99
C SER A 575 -26.31 12.88 -1.46
N THR A 576 -26.09 11.60 -1.74
CA THR A 576 -27.13 10.67 -2.18
C THR A 576 -27.12 9.37 -1.37
N PRO A 577 -28.30 8.75 -1.13
CA PRO A 577 -28.38 7.43 -0.50
C PRO A 577 -27.60 6.36 -1.27
N ALA A 578 -27.58 6.43 -2.60
CA ALA A 578 -26.86 5.48 -3.46
C ALA A 578 -25.35 5.47 -3.16
N LYS A 579 -24.70 6.64 -3.15
CA LYS A 579 -23.28 6.77 -2.82
C LYS A 579 -22.97 6.33 -1.38
N ARG A 580 -23.82 6.73 -0.43
CA ARG A 580 -23.69 6.34 0.99
C ARG A 580 -23.66 4.82 1.15
N ILE A 581 -24.63 4.14 0.55
CA ILE A 581 -24.77 2.69 0.66
C ILE A 581 -23.64 2.00 -0.08
N ALA A 582 -23.27 2.49 -1.27
CA ALA A 582 -22.14 1.95 -2.04
C ALA A 582 -20.82 2.03 -1.26
N VAL A 583 -20.51 3.15 -0.57
CA VAL A 583 -19.31 3.23 0.28
C VAL A 583 -19.36 2.25 1.45
N ALA A 584 -20.52 2.15 2.12
CA ALA A 584 -20.70 1.21 3.22
C ALA A 584 -20.60 -0.25 2.76
N GLU A 585 -21.09 -0.55 1.56
CA GLU A 585 -20.96 -1.84 0.89
C GLU A 585 -19.49 -2.14 0.57
N ALA A 586 -18.77 -1.20 -0.05
CA ALA A 586 -17.36 -1.38 -0.37
C ALA A 586 -16.51 -1.66 0.86
N LEU A 587 -16.72 -0.91 1.95
CA LEU A 587 -16.06 -1.18 3.22
C LEU A 587 -16.49 -2.53 3.81
N GLY A 588 -17.78 -2.87 3.76
CA GLY A 588 -18.36 -4.12 4.25
C GLY A 588 -17.82 -5.36 3.54
N VAL A 589 -17.73 -5.33 2.21
CA VAL A 589 -17.11 -6.36 1.38
C VAL A 589 -15.63 -6.46 1.73
N ALA A 590 -14.94 -5.32 1.83
CA ALA A 590 -13.51 -5.32 2.15
C ALA A 590 -13.22 -6.10 3.44
N ILE A 591 -13.97 -5.83 4.51
CA ILE A 591 -13.80 -6.51 5.80
C ILE A 591 -14.48 -7.90 5.89
N GLY A 592 -15.04 -8.41 4.79
CA GLY A 592 -15.68 -9.72 4.73
C GLY A 592 -16.96 -9.83 5.56
N ARG A 593 -17.72 -8.74 5.73
CA ARG A 593 -19.03 -8.74 6.38
C ARG A 593 -20.17 -9.05 5.42
N VAL A 594 -19.94 -8.89 4.13
CA VAL A 594 -20.85 -9.30 3.07
C VAL A 594 -20.63 -10.78 2.78
N THR A 595 -21.67 -11.58 3.01
CA THR A 595 -21.61 -13.06 2.94
C THR A 595 -22.51 -13.64 1.85
N LYS A 596 -23.24 -12.79 1.13
CA LYS A 596 -24.17 -13.16 0.07
C LYS A 596 -24.16 -12.11 -1.04
N THR A 597 -24.42 -12.53 -2.27
CA THR A 597 -24.67 -11.63 -3.40
C THR A 597 -26.10 -11.08 -3.39
N SER A 598 -26.37 -10.14 -4.30
CA SER A 598 -27.71 -9.67 -4.68
C SER A 598 -28.68 -10.79 -5.08
N THR A 599 -28.15 -11.87 -5.68
CA THR A 599 -28.87 -13.08 -6.10
C THR A 599 -28.92 -14.16 -5.03
N ASN A 600 -28.59 -13.83 -3.77
CA ASN A 600 -28.56 -14.75 -2.62
C ASN A 600 -27.52 -15.89 -2.71
N SER A 601 -26.54 -15.79 -3.62
CA SER A 601 -25.44 -16.76 -3.72
C SER A 601 -24.42 -16.50 -2.60
N ALA A 602 -23.88 -17.56 -2.00
CA ALA A 602 -22.93 -17.43 -0.89
C ALA A 602 -21.61 -16.77 -1.32
N ILE A 603 -21.02 -16.02 -0.40
CA ILE A 603 -19.65 -15.51 -0.47
C ILE A 603 -18.92 -16.10 0.73
N ALA A 604 -17.83 -16.84 0.47
CA ALA A 604 -17.05 -17.44 1.53
C ALA A 604 -16.45 -16.34 2.41
N ALA A 605 -16.48 -16.51 3.74
CA ALA A 605 -15.88 -15.54 4.65
C ALA A 605 -14.38 -15.29 4.36
N ASN A 606 -13.69 -16.25 3.74
CA ASN A 606 -12.28 -16.19 3.39
C ASN A 606 -12.01 -15.69 1.96
N THR A 607 -13.03 -15.39 1.15
CA THR A 607 -12.86 -15.00 -0.26
C THR A 607 -11.84 -13.88 -0.41
N PHE A 608 -11.92 -12.84 0.41
CA PHE A 608 -10.98 -11.72 0.38
C PHE A 608 -9.85 -11.88 1.40
N VAL A 609 -10.19 -12.30 2.62
CA VAL A 609 -9.33 -12.19 3.81
C VAL A 609 -8.57 -13.48 4.18
N GLY A 610 -8.77 -14.56 3.43
CA GLY A 610 -8.12 -15.86 3.68
C GLY A 610 -6.60 -15.78 3.54
N THR A 611 -5.87 -16.40 4.46
CA THR A 611 -4.39 -16.42 4.46
C THR A 611 -3.80 -17.83 4.44
N GLY A 612 -4.64 -18.85 4.47
CA GLY A 612 -4.22 -20.25 4.45
C GLY A 612 -3.81 -20.72 3.06
N ALA A 613 -2.81 -21.61 2.99
CA ALA A 613 -2.30 -22.16 1.73
C ALA A 613 -3.34 -22.94 0.90
N THR A 614 -4.38 -23.47 1.55
CA THR A 614 -5.45 -24.27 0.91
C THR A 614 -6.65 -23.44 0.44
N ALA A 615 -6.68 -22.14 0.75
CA ALA A 615 -7.73 -21.20 0.36
C ALA A 615 -7.22 -19.75 0.54
N LEU A 616 -6.24 -19.36 -0.29
CA LEU A 616 -5.66 -18.03 -0.24
C LEU A 616 -6.70 -17.00 -0.72
N GLY A 617 -7.05 -16.05 0.14
CA GLY A 617 -7.95 -14.96 -0.19
C GLY A 617 -7.33 -14.01 -1.20
N ILE A 618 -8.19 -13.24 -1.88
CA ILE A 618 -7.78 -12.31 -2.96
C ILE A 618 -6.68 -11.33 -2.49
N TYR A 619 -6.74 -10.84 -1.25
CA TYR A 619 -5.71 -9.93 -0.74
C TYR A 619 -4.36 -10.61 -0.57
N ALA A 620 -4.37 -11.83 -0.02
CA ALA A 620 -3.14 -12.55 0.25
C ALA A 620 -2.42 -13.04 -1.01
N GLN A 621 -3.16 -13.23 -2.11
CA GLN A 621 -2.60 -13.47 -3.44
C GLN A 621 -1.78 -12.27 -3.96
N GLN A 622 -2.06 -11.06 -3.48
CA GLN A 622 -1.34 -9.82 -3.83
C GLN A 622 -0.29 -9.47 -2.76
N ASN A 623 0.10 -10.40 -1.89
CA ASN A 623 0.98 -10.17 -0.72
C ASN A 623 0.45 -9.18 0.33
N LEU A 624 -0.80 -8.75 0.21
CA LEU A 624 -1.46 -7.84 1.13
C LEU A 624 -2.35 -8.62 2.09
N THR A 625 -2.70 -7.98 3.20
CA THR A 625 -3.74 -8.51 4.08
C THR A 625 -4.65 -7.38 4.53
N ILE A 626 -5.75 -7.76 5.17
CA ILE A 626 -6.61 -6.82 5.85
C ILE A 626 -6.27 -6.77 7.33
N ILE A 627 -6.74 -5.71 7.99
CA ILE A 627 -6.74 -5.61 9.45
C ILE A 627 -7.32 -6.84 10.18
N PRO A 628 -6.84 -7.15 11.41
CA PRO A 628 -7.31 -8.30 12.19
C PRO A 628 -8.80 -8.27 12.52
N ALA A 629 -9.32 -9.43 12.94
CA ALA A 629 -10.73 -9.61 13.30
C ALA A 629 -11.24 -8.59 14.34
N ALA A 630 -10.44 -8.24 15.36
CA ALA A 630 -10.81 -7.23 16.35
C ALA A 630 -11.08 -5.85 15.72
N TRP A 631 -10.25 -5.44 14.78
CA TRP A 631 -10.46 -4.19 14.03
C TRP A 631 -11.69 -4.26 13.13
N ARG A 632 -11.92 -5.41 12.47
CA ARG A 632 -13.13 -5.62 11.65
C ARG A 632 -14.41 -5.59 12.48
N THR A 633 -14.37 -6.05 13.74
CA THR A 633 -15.47 -5.89 14.70
C THR A 633 -15.65 -4.43 15.06
N ALA A 634 -14.58 -3.72 15.42
CA ALA A 634 -14.64 -2.30 15.74
C ALA A 634 -15.20 -1.46 14.59
N TYR A 635 -14.86 -1.76 13.33
CA TYR A 635 -15.36 -1.04 12.16
C TYR A 635 -16.83 -1.29 11.94
N ASN A 636 -17.24 -2.55 12.04
CA ASN A 636 -18.64 -2.91 11.90
C ASN A 636 -19.50 -2.20 12.96
N GLU A 637 -19.05 -2.16 14.21
CA GLU A 637 -19.78 -1.49 15.29
C GLU A 637 -19.75 0.04 15.22
N THR A 638 -18.69 0.64 14.67
CA THR A 638 -18.51 2.09 14.69
C THR A 638 -19.06 2.76 13.43
N PHE A 639 -18.80 2.17 12.27
CA PHE A 639 -19.01 2.84 10.97
C PHE A 639 -20.14 2.23 10.13
N LEU A 640 -20.39 0.92 10.24
CA LEU A 640 -21.34 0.22 9.35
C LEU A 640 -22.74 0.00 9.94
N LYS A 641 -22.95 0.30 11.23
CA LYS A 641 -24.27 0.25 11.87
C LYS A 641 -24.37 1.25 13.02
N ARG A 642 -25.61 1.61 13.37
CA ARG A 642 -25.91 2.31 14.62
C ARG A 642 -25.85 1.32 15.79
N SER A 643 -24.67 1.17 16.37
CA SER A 643 -24.42 0.17 17.42
C SER A 643 -25.14 0.47 18.74
N THR A 644 -25.71 -0.57 19.35
CA THR A 644 -26.32 -0.54 20.69
C THR A 644 -25.35 -0.90 21.81
N GLN A 645 -24.06 -1.10 21.50
CA GLN A 645 -23.05 -1.41 22.52
C GLN A 645 -22.92 -0.26 23.52
N VAL A 646 -22.90 -0.62 24.81
CA VAL A 646 -22.78 0.32 25.94
C VAL A 646 -21.56 -0.03 26.78
N SER A 647 -20.77 0.98 27.14
CA SER A 647 -19.67 0.86 28.11
C SER A 647 -19.66 2.08 29.02
N ASN A 648 -19.68 1.88 30.33
CA ASN A 648 -19.73 2.94 31.35
C ASN A 648 -20.78 4.02 31.05
N GLY A 649 -22.00 3.61 30.65
CA GLY A 649 -23.10 4.53 30.32
C GLY A 649 -23.01 5.20 28.96
N VAL A 650 -21.92 5.04 28.20
CA VAL A 650 -21.76 5.59 26.85
C VAL A 650 -22.23 4.56 25.82
N THR A 651 -23.21 4.93 25.00
CA THR A 651 -23.67 4.11 23.86
C THR A 651 -22.91 4.48 22.60
N LEU A 652 -22.25 3.53 21.94
CA LEU A 652 -21.42 3.79 20.75
C LEU A 652 -22.22 4.44 19.60
N GLY A 653 -23.44 3.96 19.33
CA GLY A 653 -24.30 4.54 18.30
C GLY A 653 -24.71 6.00 18.58
N GLY A 654 -24.61 6.46 19.84
CA GLY A 654 -24.82 7.85 20.24
C GLY A 654 -23.66 8.79 19.89
N LEU A 655 -22.49 8.25 19.52
CA LEU A 655 -21.35 9.04 19.04
C LEU A 655 -21.52 9.49 17.58
N ASN A 656 -22.54 9.00 16.86
CA ASN A 656 -22.85 9.38 15.47
C ASN A 656 -21.63 9.29 14.54
N LEU A 657 -20.89 8.18 14.61
CA LEU A 657 -19.72 7.91 13.75
C LEU A 657 -20.06 7.00 12.56
N TRP A 658 -21.31 6.53 12.47
CA TRP A 658 -21.74 5.56 11.47
C TRP A 658 -22.12 6.24 10.15
N ILE A 659 -21.88 5.55 9.04
CA ILE A 659 -22.25 5.97 7.69
C ILE A 659 -23.73 5.73 7.46
N GLN A 660 -24.20 4.55 7.87
CA GLN A 660 -25.60 4.15 7.80
C GLN A 660 -26.04 3.36 9.04
N SER A 661 -27.33 3.42 9.35
CA SER A 661 -27.86 2.80 10.57
C SER A 661 -27.86 1.27 10.53
N ALA A 662 -28.05 0.68 9.35
CA ALA A 662 -28.02 -0.75 9.08
C ALA A 662 -27.73 -1.03 7.59
N GLN A 663 -27.42 -2.27 7.26
CA GLN A 663 -27.38 -2.72 5.86
C GLN A 663 -28.81 -2.88 5.31
N PRO A 664 -29.10 -2.43 4.08
CA PRO A 664 -30.41 -2.63 3.45
C PRO A 664 -30.73 -4.13 3.29
N THR A 665 -32.02 -4.48 3.42
CA THR A 665 -32.50 -5.88 3.27
C THR A 665 -33.56 -6.06 2.19
N SER A 666 -34.06 -4.95 1.60
CA SER A 666 -34.89 -4.92 0.39
C SER A 666 -34.71 -3.59 -0.37
N PRO A 667 -35.11 -3.47 -1.67
CA PRO A 667 -34.89 -2.24 -2.43
C PRO A 667 -35.69 -1.08 -1.82
N ALA A 668 -36.89 -1.39 -1.32
CA ALA A 668 -37.74 -0.46 -0.60
C ALA A 668 -37.10 0.04 0.71
N THR A 669 -36.22 -0.75 1.35
CA THR A 669 -35.56 -0.33 2.59
C THR A 669 -34.41 0.66 2.37
N VAL A 670 -33.85 0.76 1.16
CA VAL A 670 -32.72 1.65 0.83
C VAL A 670 -32.99 3.09 1.25
N ALA A 671 -34.18 3.62 0.91
CA ALA A 671 -34.60 4.97 1.29
C ALA A 671 -34.89 5.11 2.80
N SER A 672 -35.31 4.02 3.45
CA SER A 672 -35.63 3.99 4.89
C SER A 672 -34.42 3.80 5.80
N VAL A 673 -33.28 3.35 5.27
CA VAL A 673 -32.03 3.28 6.05
C VAL A 673 -31.65 4.69 6.45
N LEU A 674 -31.75 4.96 7.75
CA LEU A 674 -31.44 6.26 8.32
C LEU A 674 -30.00 6.64 7.98
N ALA A 675 -29.85 7.86 7.44
CA ALA A 675 -28.58 8.56 7.38
C ALA A 675 -28.16 8.97 8.79
N ASN A 676 -26.87 9.25 8.97
CA ASN A 676 -26.37 9.81 10.21
C ASN A 676 -27.12 11.13 10.53
N PRO A 677 -27.65 11.31 11.75
CA PRO A 677 -28.43 12.51 12.10
C PRO A 677 -27.63 13.81 11.99
N THR A 678 -26.30 13.76 11.93
CA THR A 678 -25.47 14.94 11.68
C THR A 678 -25.44 15.38 10.22
N CYS A 679 -26.05 14.62 9.30
CA CYS A 679 -26.10 14.95 7.89
C CYS A 679 -27.23 15.94 7.60
N THR A 680 -26.88 17.10 7.06
CA THR A 680 -27.86 18.08 6.57
C THR A 680 -28.45 17.61 5.24
N ALA A 681 -29.76 17.74 5.05
CA ALA A 681 -30.41 17.36 3.79
C ALA A 681 -29.80 18.13 2.60
N GLY A 682 -29.42 17.42 1.53
CA GLY A 682 -28.82 18.00 0.33
C GLY A 682 -27.34 18.39 0.45
N ALA A 683 -26.70 18.14 1.59
CA ALA A 683 -25.28 18.38 1.82
C ALA A 683 -24.54 17.05 2.01
N GLY A 684 -23.45 16.84 1.27
CA GLY A 684 -22.70 15.58 1.28
C GLY A 684 -21.60 15.53 0.22
N ALA A 685 -20.60 14.67 0.41
CA ALA A 685 -19.60 14.34 -0.61
C ALA A 685 -20.17 13.50 -1.77
#